data_AF-A0A0A6P5G0-F1
#
_entry.id   AF-A0A0A6P5G0-F1
#
_cell.length_a   1.000
_cell.length_b   1.000
_cell.length_c   1.000
_cell.angle_alpha   90.00
_cell.angle_beta   90.00
_cell.angle_gamma   90.00
#
_symmetry.space_group_name_H-M   'P 1'
#
loop_
_entity.id
_entity.type
_entity.pdbx_description
1 polymer ?
#
loop_
_entity_poly.entity_id
_entity_poly.type
_entity_poly.pdbx_seq_one_letter_code
_entity_poly.pdbx_strand_id
1 'polypeptide(L)'
;MKQHKALISQNLIFIDTSYAVTEFSNRQAYALQAHIMQLGYIFSEKDIHSISICENFNDFAQNLIKTLKDFTGADREWQPMYPGFPQQIVETSELELIINAIIHYWSGGQFIPPHKAYSRSEYFPTEFKTLKLINREELKSIIAAWIESGVSLSEQQKDAVLTYFDLVKDDKYQIQFKETLAFLAQKQPLFAIQQCNTVTDVLRVASAFSDGDYTLIENTKFKLSLNQKRNLCARLQSLAASNPVAFEEDMAANAKRWQKLLHHIMPHKNCPESCVDLLRFATKNYKLELRTFESKLEEAIALQDTDELSQLFTRKPGLLARRLNELLCKGCLDLSLFKNTINKISNRVLWQLYGYFMNRDIENDRIIRLKNGKLKVISPLQPISSETSIDSIISIIDIIKVELQKRYSEFKIGKVDDAMKKVPLPLNMRSASDGTQLPFGTRIPLGDVDYLRFGVHWFNEYEDSPTDIDLSGIFYNKDFSQSLEIGWYSNYIDENAISMFSGDLVNAPKPHGAAEFIDVKLNKACQSKWTYVAIFLNLYSGNSFETSHAVMNAQRIEGLCGQENMKDIAMNGKAFEPARLLFSTQIKKDSDIKQMLVCLIDTKYKEVIWIDMPKVKSLYSSSSTEVATTADVIKAFISRSQPSLFDLYSFFEYDPKLPDVSWANRSPYDLSGVMGFL
;
A
#
# COMPACT_ATOMS: atom_id res chain seq x y z
N MET A 1 -15.13 -17.58 15.29
CA MET A 1 -14.85 -16.14 15.03
C MET A 1 -13.81 -16.03 13.93
N LYS A 2 -14.07 -15.27 12.85
CA LYS A 2 -13.14 -15.15 11.71
C LYS A 2 -12.14 -14.02 11.99
N GLN A 3 -10.86 -14.34 12.10
CA GLN A 3 -9.77 -13.37 12.10
C GLN A 3 -9.58 -12.82 10.69
N HIS A 4 -9.14 -11.56 10.61
CA HIS A 4 -8.89 -10.90 9.35
C HIS A 4 -7.42 -10.53 9.22
N LYS A 5 -6.86 -10.74 8.02
CA LYS A 5 -5.45 -10.43 7.74
C LYS A 5 -5.10 -8.95 7.99
N ALA A 6 -6.08 -8.05 7.83
CA ALA A 6 -5.91 -6.63 8.13
C ALA A 6 -5.56 -6.38 9.60
N LEU A 7 -6.21 -7.06 10.54
CA LEU A 7 -5.90 -6.93 11.97
C LEU A 7 -4.55 -7.58 12.28
N ILE A 8 -4.27 -8.75 11.71
CA ILE A 8 -3.00 -9.46 11.89
C ILE A 8 -1.82 -8.61 11.41
N SER A 9 -1.97 -7.87 10.31
CA SER A 9 -0.90 -6.95 9.84
C SER A 9 -0.54 -5.91 10.90
N GLN A 10 -1.49 -5.52 11.75
CA GLN A 10 -1.29 -4.60 12.88
C GLN A 10 -0.97 -5.32 14.19
N ASN A 11 -0.69 -6.63 14.12
CA ASN A 11 -0.53 -7.54 15.26
C ASN A 11 -1.75 -7.57 16.20
N LEU A 12 -2.96 -7.35 15.68
CA LEU A 12 -4.20 -7.38 16.45
C LEU A 12 -5.02 -8.63 16.14
N ILE A 13 -5.68 -9.16 17.17
CA ILE A 13 -6.57 -10.32 17.07
C ILE A 13 -7.87 -10.01 17.79
N PHE A 14 -8.98 -10.15 17.09
CA PHE A 14 -10.28 -9.90 17.66
C PHE A 14 -10.82 -11.11 18.42
N ILE A 15 -11.27 -10.90 19.65
CA ILE A 15 -11.99 -11.90 20.44
C ILE A 15 -13.26 -11.27 21.02
N ASP A 16 -14.39 -11.94 20.81
CA ASP A 16 -15.65 -11.52 21.41
C ASP A 16 -15.73 -12.08 22.83
N THR A 17 -15.36 -11.26 23.81
CA THR A 17 -15.27 -11.62 25.23
C THR A 17 -16.64 -11.73 25.92
N SER A 18 -17.75 -11.61 25.19
CA SER A 18 -19.12 -11.70 25.75
C SER A 18 -19.51 -13.12 26.22
N TYR A 19 -18.61 -14.09 26.09
CA TYR A 19 -18.83 -15.52 26.31
C TYR A 19 -17.62 -16.15 27.04
N ALA A 20 -17.39 -15.75 28.29
CA ALA A 20 -16.32 -16.28 29.14
C ALA A 20 -16.87 -17.34 30.11
N VAL A 21 -16.27 -18.54 30.10
CA VAL A 21 -16.59 -19.63 31.03
C VAL A 21 -15.52 -19.76 32.11
N THR A 22 -15.94 -20.16 33.30
CA THR A 22 -15.14 -20.17 34.54
C THR A 22 -14.05 -21.22 34.62
N GLU A 23 -14.01 -22.25 33.77
CA GLU A 23 -12.97 -23.28 33.82
C GLU A 23 -12.54 -23.77 32.43
N PHE A 24 -11.29 -23.47 32.06
CA PHE A 24 -10.59 -24.11 30.95
C PHE A 24 -9.10 -24.30 31.29
N SER A 25 -8.47 -25.28 30.65
CA SER A 25 -7.09 -25.67 30.92
C SER A 25 -6.08 -24.75 30.24
N ASN A 26 -5.24 -24.07 31.02
CA ASN A 26 -4.06 -23.31 30.55
C ASN A 26 -3.20 -24.10 29.53
N ARG A 27 -3.22 -25.44 29.59
CA ARG A 27 -2.47 -26.32 28.68
C ARG A 27 -2.80 -26.10 27.21
N GLN A 28 -4.08 -25.87 26.88
CA GLN A 28 -4.50 -25.66 25.48
C GLN A 28 -4.03 -24.31 24.95
N ALA A 29 -4.10 -23.25 25.76
CA ALA A 29 -3.60 -21.94 25.40
C ALA A 29 -2.08 -21.95 25.17
N TYR A 30 -1.31 -22.67 26.01
CA TYR A 30 0.12 -22.86 25.79
C TYR A 30 0.44 -23.71 24.55
N ALA A 31 -0.40 -24.69 24.19
CA ALA A 31 -0.25 -25.44 22.95
C ALA A 31 -0.51 -24.56 21.70
N LEU A 32 -1.49 -23.64 21.77
CA LEU A 32 -1.70 -22.64 20.72
C LEU A 32 -0.49 -21.69 20.61
N GLN A 33 0.01 -21.21 21.76
CA GLN A 33 1.19 -20.37 21.86
C GLN A 33 2.40 -21.03 21.16
N ALA A 34 2.66 -22.31 21.43
CA ALA A 34 3.74 -23.05 20.76
C ALA A 34 3.58 -23.13 19.23
N HIS A 35 2.35 -23.31 18.73
CA HIS A 35 2.08 -23.33 17.28
C HIS A 35 2.31 -21.97 16.62
N ILE A 36 1.87 -20.87 17.25
CA ILE A 36 2.04 -19.53 16.66
C ILE A 36 3.50 -19.04 16.76
N MET A 37 4.29 -19.55 17.71
CA MET A 37 5.72 -19.28 17.79
C MET A 37 6.47 -19.82 16.56
N GLN A 38 6.06 -20.97 16.01
CA GLN A 38 6.59 -21.47 14.74
C GLN A 38 6.26 -20.55 13.55
N LEU A 39 5.23 -19.71 13.69
CA LEU A 39 4.85 -18.69 12.72
C LEU A 39 5.48 -17.31 13.00
N GLY A 40 6.30 -17.19 14.06
CA GLY A 40 6.97 -15.94 14.44
C GLY A 40 6.17 -15.02 15.36
N TYR A 41 5.10 -15.52 15.99
CA TYR A 41 4.21 -14.72 16.85
C TYR A 41 4.12 -15.24 18.28
N ILE A 42 3.80 -14.32 19.21
CA ILE A 42 3.60 -14.62 20.64
C ILE A 42 2.42 -13.82 21.19
N PHE A 43 1.69 -14.36 22.16
CA PHE A 43 0.77 -13.58 22.99
C PHE A 43 1.45 -13.05 24.24
N SER A 44 0.95 -11.94 24.78
CA SER A 44 1.32 -11.52 26.14
C SER A 44 0.77 -12.49 27.18
N GLU A 45 1.37 -12.55 28.37
CA GLU A 45 0.91 -13.43 29.45
C GLU A 45 -0.57 -13.16 29.82
N LYS A 46 -0.96 -11.89 29.84
CA LYS A 46 -2.34 -11.45 30.05
C LYS A 46 -3.29 -11.99 28.97
N ASP A 47 -2.85 -11.98 27.71
CA ASP A 47 -3.65 -12.43 26.58
C ASP A 47 -3.79 -13.96 26.55
N ILE A 48 -2.74 -14.70 26.93
CA ILE A 48 -2.80 -16.16 27.09
C ILE A 48 -3.87 -16.54 28.12
N HIS A 49 -3.91 -15.85 29.26
CA HIS A 49 -4.94 -16.09 30.27
C HIS A 49 -6.35 -15.79 29.72
N SER A 50 -6.51 -14.69 28.99
CA SER A 50 -7.80 -14.30 28.38
C SER A 50 -8.28 -15.31 27.33
N ILE A 51 -7.36 -15.87 26.54
CA ILE A 51 -7.65 -16.94 25.57
C ILE A 51 -8.06 -18.23 26.27
N SER A 52 -7.43 -18.53 27.41
CA SER A 52 -7.68 -19.77 28.14
C SER A 52 -9.15 -19.90 28.54
N ILE A 53 -9.83 -18.79 28.88
CA ILE A 53 -11.22 -18.78 29.34
C ILE A 53 -12.28 -18.60 28.22
N CYS A 54 -11.87 -18.69 26.95
CA CYS A 54 -12.76 -18.48 25.80
C CYS A 54 -13.65 -19.70 25.51
N GLU A 55 -14.99 -19.50 25.45
CA GLU A 55 -15.96 -20.58 25.18
C GLU A 55 -15.71 -21.38 23.90
N ASN A 56 -15.25 -20.72 22.83
CA ASN A 56 -15.04 -21.32 21.50
C ASN A 56 -13.55 -21.45 21.15
N PHE A 57 -12.73 -21.83 22.13
CA PHE A 57 -11.26 -21.89 21.97
C PHE A 57 -10.82 -22.67 20.72
N ASN A 58 -11.38 -23.87 20.47
CA ASN A 58 -10.94 -24.70 19.34
C ASN A 58 -11.18 -24.05 17.98
N ASP A 59 -12.37 -23.49 17.76
CA ASP A 59 -12.72 -22.80 16.52
C ASP A 59 -11.90 -21.52 16.34
N PHE A 60 -11.68 -20.79 17.43
CA PHE A 60 -10.80 -19.63 17.45
C PHE A 60 -9.36 -20.02 17.09
N ALA A 61 -8.80 -21.04 17.73
CA ALA A 61 -7.44 -21.50 17.51
C ALA A 61 -7.24 -22.00 16.07
N GLN A 62 -8.16 -22.81 15.55
CA GLN A 62 -8.10 -23.29 14.16
C GLN A 62 -8.19 -22.14 13.16
N ASN A 63 -9.12 -21.20 13.38
CA ASN A 63 -9.26 -20.04 12.50
C ASN A 63 -8.04 -19.12 12.55
N LEU A 64 -7.47 -18.89 13.74
CA LEU A 64 -6.27 -18.09 13.93
C LEU A 64 -5.07 -18.74 13.23
N ILE A 65 -4.81 -20.02 13.48
CA ILE A 65 -3.69 -20.74 12.84
C ILE A 65 -3.85 -20.70 11.32
N LYS A 66 -5.06 -20.94 10.80
CA LYS A 66 -5.33 -20.87 9.36
C LYS A 66 -5.03 -19.48 8.79
N THR A 67 -5.53 -18.44 9.45
CA THR A 67 -5.33 -17.05 8.99
C THR A 67 -3.86 -16.63 9.09
N LEU A 68 -3.13 -17.03 10.14
CA LEU A 68 -1.69 -16.76 10.28
C LEU A 68 -0.87 -17.52 9.23
N LYS A 69 -1.22 -18.77 8.91
CA LYS A 69 -0.56 -19.52 7.84
C LYS A 69 -0.74 -18.84 6.48
N ASP A 70 -1.97 -18.47 6.15
CA ASP A 70 -2.32 -17.74 4.92
C ASP A 70 -1.71 -16.31 4.88
N PHE A 71 -1.51 -15.68 6.03
CA PHE A 71 -0.84 -14.36 6.12
C PHE A 71 0.68 -14.46 5.96
N THR A 72 1.30 -15.52 6.51
CA THR A 72 2.76 -15.73 6.42
C THR A 72 3.18 -16.44 5.14
N GLY A 73 2.26 -17.13 4.46
CA GLY A 73 2.54 -18.02 3.34
C GLY A 73 2.87 -19.46 3.77
N ALA A 74 2.70 -19.79 5.05
CA ALA A 74 2.96 -21.13 5.61
C ALA A 74 1.84 -22.14 5.34
N ASP A 75 0.80 -21.74 4.62
CA ASP A 75 -0.23 -22.61 4.05
C ASP A 75 0.23 -23.32 2.75
N ARG A 76 1.45 -23.00 2.27
CA ARG A 76 2.00 -23.45 0.98
C ARG A 76 3.28 -24.25 1.17
N GLU A 77 3.62 -25.05 0.15
CA GLU A 77 4.89 -25.75 0.08
C GLU A 77 5.90 -24.94 -0.73
N TRP A 78 6.97 -24.50 -0.06
CA TRP A 78 7.99 -23.63 -0.63
C TRP A 78 9.19 -24.46 -1.10
N GLN A 79 9.01 -25.19 -2.19
CA GLN A 79 10.04 -26.05 -2.74
C GLN A 79 10.65 -25.45 -4.02
N PRO A 80 11.96 -25.10 -4.01
CA PRO A 80 12.63 -24.61 -5.21
C PRO A 80 13.06 -25.76 -6.12
N MET A 81 13.50 -25.42 -7.34
CA MET A 81 14.02 -26.37 -8.33
C MET A 81 15.08 -27.32 -7.74
N TYR A 82 15.92 -26.80 -6.84
CA TYR A 82 16.90 -27.57 -6.09
C TYR A 82 16.54 -27.59 -4.59
N PRO A 83 15.86 -28.62 -4.08
CA PRO A 83 15.35 -28.63 -2.69
C PRO A 83 16.43 -28.56 -1.60
N GLY A 84 17.65 -28.97 -1.94
CA GLY A 84 18.82 -28.79 -1.08
C GLY A 84 19.39 -27.37 -1.06
N PHE A 85 18.66 -26.37 -1.59
CA PHE A 85 19.07 -24.98 -1.62
C PHE A 85 19.39 -24.45 -0.21
N PRO A 86 20.55 -23.82 0.02
CA PRO A 86 21.52 -23.43 -1.01
C PRO A 86 22.66 -24.43 -1.26
N GLN A 87 22.88 -25.39 -0.35
CA GLN A 87 24.03 -26.28 -0.43
C GLN A 87 24.10 -27.06 -1.75
N GLN A 88 22.95 -27.48 -2.28
CA GLN A 88 22.89 -28.19 -3.56
C GLN A 88 23.46 -27.37 -4.73
N ILE A 89 23.21 -26.07 -4.76
CA ILE A 89 23.71 -25.20 -5.83
C ILE A 89 25.24 -25.09 -5.74
N VAL A 90 25.75 -24.90 -4.53
CA VAL A 90 27.20 -24.75 -4.28
C VAL A 90 27.98 -26.01 -4.68
N GLU A 91 27.42 -27.19 -4.47
CA GLU A 91 28.09 -28.48 -4.75
C GLU A 91 27.88 -28.97 -6.19
N THR A 92 26.95 -28.38 -6.93
CA THR A 92 26.64 -28.80 -8.31
C THR A 92 27.49 -28.00 -9.29
N SER A 93 28.07 -28.67 -10.30
CA SER A 93 28.90 -27.98 -11.29
C SER A 93 28.07 -27.03 -12.16
N GLU A 94 28.66 -25.93 -12.60
CA GLU A 94 27.99 -24.94 -13.46
C GLU A 94 27.42 -25.58 -14.73
N LEU A 95 28.16 -26.50 -15.36
CA LEU A 95 27.70 -27.24 -16.54
C LEU A 95 26.45 -28.08 -16.24
N GLU A 96 26.40 -28.76 -15.08
CA GLU A 96 25.23 -29.54 -14.67
C GLU A 96 24.02 -28.63 -14.41
N LEU A 97 24.21 -27.47 -13.77
CA LEU A 97 23.15 -26.48 -13.55
C LEU A 97 22.57 -25.97 -14.88
N ILE A 98 23.43 -25.67 -15.86
CA ILE A 98 23.02 -25.22 -17.20
C ILE A 98 22.25 -26.32 -17.93
N ILE A 99 22.76 -27.55 -17.93
CA ILE A 99 22.08 -28.69 -18.58
C ILE A 99 20.71 -28.93 -17.94
N ASN A 100 20.63 -28.92 -16.61
CA ASN A 100 19.37 -29.08 -15.89
C ASN A 100 18.35 -27.99 -16.27
N ALA A 101 18.78 -26.73 -16.37
CA ALA A 101 17.92 -25.64 -16.82
C ALA A 101 17.42 -25.90 -18.25
N ILE A 102 18.31 -26.22 -19.20
CA ILE A 102 17.92 -26.51 -20.60
C ILE A 102 16.88 -27.63 -20.67
N ILE A 103 17.09 -28.73 -19.94
CA ILE A 103 16.15 -29.86 -19.92
C ILE A 103 14.81 -29.44 -19.29
N HIS A 104 14.83 -28.64 -18.20
CA HIS A 104 13.63 -28.11 -17.58
C HIS A 104 12.78 -27.32 -18.58
N TYR A 105 13.38 -26.35 -19.27
CA TYR A 105 12.70 -25.56 -20.31
C TYR A 105 12.19 -26.43 -21.47
N TRP A 106 13.00 -27.35 -22.00
CA TRP A 106 12.59 -28.25 -23.09
C TRP A 106 11.45 -29.19 -22.71
N SER A 107 11.36 -29.56 -21.43
CA SER A 107 10.27 -30.38 -20.91
C SER A 107 8.99 -29.59 -20.61
N GLY A 108 8.96 -28.28 -20.82
CA GLY A 108 7.85 -27.43 -20.40
C GLY A 108 7.66 -27.39 -18.88
N GLY A 109 8.77 -27.46 -18.13
CA GLY A 109 8.78 -27.43 -16.67
C GLY A 109 8.43 -28.75 -15.98
N GLN A 110 8.37 -29.87 -16.70
CA GLN A 110 8.06 -31.20 -16.14
C GLN A 110 9.28 -31.88 -15.50
N PHE A 111 10.47 -31.63 -16.04
CA PHE A 111 11.71 -32.16 -15.49
C PHE A 111 12.15 -31.34 -14.27
N ILE A 112 12.38 -31.99 -13.14
CA ILE A 112 12.99 -31.39 -11.96
C ILE A 112 14.26 -32.17 -11.62
N PRO A 113 15.40 -31.50 -11.34
CA PRO A 113 16.63 -32.16 -10.95
C PRO A 113 16.45 -33.06 -9.73
N PRO A 114 17.23 -34.15 -9.61
CA PRO A 114 17.10 -35.07 -8.49
C PRO A 114 17.38 -34.38 -7.16
N HIS A 115 16.52 -34.65 -6.18
CA HIS A 115 16.66 -34.16 -4.81
C HIS A 115 17.91 -34.75 -4.15
N LYS A 116 18.83 -33.89 -3.68
CA LYS A 116 19.94 -34.29 -2.82
C LYS A 116 19.58 -33.94 -1.37
N ALA A 117 19.64 -34.92 -0.46
CA ALA A 117 19.30 -34.72 0.95
C ALA A 117 20.48 -34.11 1.71
N TYR A 118 20.21 -33.05 2.48
CA TYR A 118 21.20 -32.36 3.30
C TYR A 118 20.71 -32.23 4.73
N SER A 119 21.63 -32.35 5.69
CA SER A 119 21.33 -32.06 7.09
C SER A 119 21.23 -30.54 7.28
N ARG A 120 20.13 -30.08 7.89
CA ARG A 120 19.90 -28.69 8.28
C ARG A 120 19.88 -28.61 9.80
N SER A 121 20.40 -27.53 10.37
CA SER A 121 20.22 -27.30 11.80
C SER A 121 18.78 -26.88 12.09
N GLU A 122 18.30 -27.21 13.29
CA GLU A 122 16.99 -26.74 13.74
C GLU A 122 17.07 -25.25 14.09
N TYR A 123 16.09 -24.48 13.64
CA TYR A 123 16.03 -23.05 13.92
C TYR A 123 15.13 -22.78 15.13
N PHE A 124 15.66 -22.02 16.08
CA PHE A 124 14.93 -21.54 17.24
C PHE A 124 14.80 -20.02 17.17
N PRO A 125 13.59 -19.48 16.93
CA PRO A 125 13.38 -18.04 16.88
C PRO A 125 13.68 -17.38 18.23
N THR A 126 14.45 -16.30 18.18
CA THR A 126 14.84 -15.47 19.33
C THR A 126 13.93 -14.25 19.48
N GLU A 127 13.41 -13.73 18.37
CA GLU A 127 12.49 -12.61 18.32
C GLU A 127 11.10 -13.04 17.84
N PHE A 128 10.05 -12.48 18.46
CA PHE A 128 8.66 -12.75 18.10
C PHE A 128 7.85 -11.46 17.98
N LYS A 129 6.87 -11.46 17.07
CA LYS A 129 5.87 -10.39 16.97
C LYS A 129 4.77 -10.64 18.00
N THR A 130 4.60 -9.71 18.93
CA THR A 130 3.54 -9.82 19.95
C THR A 130 2.17 -9.50 19.37
N LEU A 131 1.26 -10.47 19.42
CA LEU A 131 -0.15 -10.32 19.07
C LEU A 131 -0.93 -9.80 20.28
N LYS A 132 -1.66 -8.70 20.10
CA LYS A 132 -2.55 -8.13 21.11
C LYS A 132 -3.99 -8.57 20.86
N LEU A 133 -4.67 -9.02 21.91
CA LEU A 133 -6.11 -9.25 21.84
C LEU A 133 -6.87 -7.93 21.94
N ILE A 134 -7.87 -7.78 21.08
CA ILE A 134 -8.79 -6.65 21.10
C ILE A 134 -10.22 -7.12 21.34
N ASN A 135 -10.95 -6.34 22.12
CA ASN A 135 -12.36 -6.56 22.38
C ASN A 135 -13.25 -5.88 21.32
N ARG A 136 -14.58 -5.97 21.48
CA ARG A 136 -15.55 -5.40 20.54
C ARG A 136 -15.52 -3.87 20.47
N GLU A 137 -15.27 -3.19 21.58
CA GLU A 137 -15.19 -1.71 21.62
C GLU A 137 -13.92 -1.21 20.94
N GLU A 138 -12.78 -1.86 21.18
CA GLU A 138 -11.52 -1.57 20.48
C GLU A 138 -11.66 -1.86 18.98
N LEU A 139 -12.28 -2.99 18.60
CA LEU A 139 -12.58 -3.28 17.19
C LEU A 139 -13.47 -2.20 16.56
N LYS A 140 -14.52 -1.76 17.27
CA LYS A 140 -15.40 -0.69 16.82
C LYS A 140 -14.62 0.60 16.58
N SER A 141 -13.73 0.97 17.49
CA SER A 141 -12.87 2.15 17.34
C SER A 141 -11.95 2.05 16.12
N ILE A 142 -11.33 0.89 15.88
CA ILE A 142 -10.44 0.66 14.73
C ILE A 142 -11.20 0.76 13.40
N ILE A 143 -12.34 0.08 13.31
CA ILE A 143 -13.17 0.11 12.09
C ILE A 143 -13.73 1.51 11.84
N ALA A 144 -14.17 2.21 12.88
CA ALA A 144 -14.60 3.61 12.78
C ALA A 144 -13.47 4.50 12.26
N ALA A 145 -12.26 4.38 12.80
CA ALA A 145 -11.10 5.15 12.34
C ALA A 145 -10.77 4.91 10.86
N TRP A 146 -10.92 3.67 10.36
CA TRP A 146 -10.76 3.40 8.93
C TRP A 146 -11.89 4.01 8.09
N ILE A 147 -13.14 3.91 8.53
CA ILE A 147 -14.30 4.48 7.82
C ILE A 147 -14.22 6.02 7.74
N GLU A 148 -13.78 6.66 8.82
CA GLU A 148 -13.76 8.12 8.95
C GLU A 148 -12.47 8.77 8.40
N SER A 149 -11.50 7.94 7.99
CA SER A 149 -10.24 8.40 7.43
C SER A 149 -10.42 9.30 6.20
N GLY A 150 -9.59 10.34 6.13
CA GLY A 150 -9.47 11.27 4.99
C GLY A 150 -8.62 10.74 3.83
N VAL A 151 -8.05 9.53 3.96
CA VAL A 151 -7.24 8.86 2.94
C VAL A 151 -7.89 7.56 2.44
N SER A 152 -7.34 7.03 1.34
CA SER A 152 -7.82 5.76 0.75
C SER A 152 -7.47 4.57 1.65
N LEU A 153 -8.39 3.62 1.78
CA LEU A 153 -8.15 2.33 2.41
C LEU A 153 -7.49 1.33 1.45
N SER A 154 -6.68 0.42 1.97
CA SER A 154 -6.20 -0.76 1.23
C SER A 154 -7.33 -1.76 0.98
N GLU A 155 -7.20 -2.65 -0.01
CA GLU A 155 -8.22 -3.69 -0.27
C GLU A 155 -8.44 -4.60 0.94
N GLN A 156 -7.36 -4.94 1.65
CA GLN A 156 -7.43 -5.71 2.89
C GLN A 156 -8.23 -5.00 4.00
N GLN A 157 -8.09 -3.68 4.13
CA GLN A 157 -8.86 -2.88 5.09
C GLN A 157 -10.34 -2.82 4.68
N LYS A 158 -10.65 -2.67 3.38
CA LYS A 158 -12.03 -2.68 2.88
C LYS A 158 -12.72 -4.01 3.18
N ASP A 159 -12.05 -5.14 2.91
CA ASP A 159 -12.58 -6.48 3.21
C ASP A 159 -12.82 -6.67 4.73
N ALA A 160 -11.93 -6.14 5.56
CA ALA A 160 -12.09 -6.16 7.01
C ALA A 160 -13.29 -5.33 7.47
N VAL A 161 -13.47 -4.12 6.93
CA VAL A 161 -14.64 -3.27 7.21
C VAL A 161 -15.92 -4.02 6.85
N LEU A 162 -16.00 -4.61 5.66
CA LEU A 162 -17.19 -5.36 5.22
C LEU A 162 -17.44 -6.62 6.07
N THR A 163 -16.38 -7.30 6.51
CA THR A 163 -16.45 -8.48 7.37
C THR A 163 -17.00 -8.15 8.76
N TYR A 164 -16.53 -7.08 9.38
CA TYR A 164 -16.91 -6.73 10.75
C TYR A 164 -18.07 -5.73 10.83
N PHE A 165 -18.53 -5.17 9.71
CA PHE A 165 -19.51 -4.09 9.68
C PHE A 165 -20.74 -4.37 10.55
N ASP A 166 -21.35 -5.54 10.41
CA ASP A 166 -22.60 -5.90 11.09
C ASP A 166 -22.41 -6.03 12.62
N LEU A 167 -21.19 -6.32 13.07
CA LEU A 167 -20.82 -6.44 14.48
C LEU A 167 -20.57 -5.09 15.15
N VAL A 168 -19.99 -4.14 14.42
CA VAL A 168 -19.54 -2.84 14.97
C VAL A 168 -20.30 -1.63 14.40
N LYS A 169 -21.41 -1.87 13.70
CA LYS A 169 -22.20 -0.82 13.05
C LYS A 169 -22.49 0.36 13.98
N ASP A 170 -22.36 1.55 13.41
CA ASP A 170 -22.75 2.81 14.01
C ASP A 170 -23.50 3.62 12.95
N ASP A 171 -24.45 4.44 13.38
CA ASP A 171 -25.26 5.28 12.49
C ASP A 171 -24.64 6.68 12.31
N LYS A 172 -23.52 6.96 12.99
CA LYS A 172 -22.93 8.32 13.10
C LYS A 172 -21.58 8.51 12.42
N TYR A 173 -21.21 7.66 11.47
CA TYR A 173 -19.91 7.78 10.79
C TYR A 173 -19.74 9.11 10.04
N GLN A 174 -18.63 9.81 10.30
CA GLN A 174 -18.26 11.01 9.57
C GLN A 174 -17.29 10.70 8.42
N ILE A 175 -17.84 10.37 7.25
CA ILE A 175 -17.02 9.93 6.11
C ILE A 175 -16.39 11.12 5.39
N GLN A 176 -15.08 11.25 5.54
CA GLN A 176 -14.29 12.28 4.87
C GLN A 176 -13.90 11.86 3.44
N PHE A 177 -13.48 10.61 3.24
CA PHE A 177 -13.04 10.11 1.95
C PHE A 177 -14.18 9.53 1.11
N LYS A 178 -14.41 10.10 -0.09
CA LYS A 178 -15.60 9.79 -0.90
C LYS A 178 -15.62 8.39 -1.52
N GLU A 179 -14.48 7.74 -1.67
CA GLU A 179 -14.44 6.33 -2.10
C GLU A 179 -14.85 5.40 -0.96
N THR A 180 -14.57 5.79 0.30
CA THR A 180 -15.03 5.06 1.48
C THR A 180 -16.56 5.05 1.55
N LEU A 181 -17.17 6.21 1.28
CA LEU A 181 -18.62 6.34 1.14
C LEU A 181 -19.20 5.40 0.08
N ALA A 182 -18.55 5.32 -1.08
CA ALA A 182 -19.03 4.55 -2.21
C ALA A 182 -19.04 3.04 -1.92
N PHE A 183 -17.96 2.48 -1.37
CA PHE A 183 -17.93 1.05 -1.08
C PHE A 183 -18.85 0.67 0.10
N LEU A 184 -18.98 1.54 1.12
CA LEU A 184 -19.91 1.31 2.23
C LEU A 184 -21.37 1.23 1.79
N ALA A 185 -21.72 1.75 0.62
CA ALA A 185 -23.04 1.62 0.04
C ALA A 185 -23.47 0.14 -0.12
N GLN A 186 -22.52 -0.80 -0.23
CA GLN A 186 -22.80 -2.25 -0.28
C GLN A 186 -23.48 -2.76 1.01
N LYS A 187 -23.16 -2.17 2.16
CA LYS A 187 -23.72 -2.54 3.48
C LYS A 187 -24.82 -1.60 3.94
N GLN A 188 -24.67 -0.29 3.72
CA GLN A 188 -25.67 0.72 4.09
C GLN A 188 -26.03 1.62 2.90
N PRO A 189 -26.87 1.14 1.97
CA PRO A 189 -27.19 1.86 0.73
C PRO A 189 -27.89 3.20 0.98
N LEU A 190 -28.84 3.26 1.92
CA LEU A 190 -29.59 4.49 2.22
C LEU A 190 -28.71 5.55 2.87
N PHE A 191 -27.91 5.16 3.87
CA PHE A 191 -26.95 6.05 4.52
C PHE A 191 -25.96 6.63 3.50
N ALA A 192 -25.39 5.77 2.64
CA ALA A 192 -24.42 6.22 1.64
C ALA A 192 -25.03 7.26 0.67
N ILE A 193 -26.25 7.03 0.20
CA ILE A 193 -26.97 7.98 -0.68
C ILE A 193 -27.24 9.30 0.05
N GLN A 194 -27.64 9.26 1.33
CA GLN A 194 -27.94 10.45 2.12
C GLN A 194 -26.70 11.30 2.43
N GLN A 195 -25.52 10.69 2.48
CA GLN A 195 -24.24 11.36 2.73
C GLN A 195 -23.54 11.88 1.46
N CYS A 196 -24.12 11.67 0.26
CA CYS A 196 -23.59 12.20 -1.00
C CYS A 196 -23.70 13.73 -1.06
N ASN A 197 -22.60 14.47 -0.95
CA ASN A 197 -22.61 15.94 -0.95
C ASN A 197 -22.44 16.53 -2.36
N THR A 198 -21.90 15.75 -3.29
CA THR A 198 -21.68 16.17 -4.68
C THR A 198 -22.37 15.23 -5.66
N VAL A 199 -22.54 15.71 -6.89
CA VAL A 199 -23.11 14.91 -7.96
C VAL A 199 -22.17 13.74 -8.25
N THR A 200 -20.87 13.98 -8.28
CA THR A 200 -19.85 12.95 -8.46
C THR A 200 -19.94 11.84 -7.40
N ASP A 201 -20.28 12.16 -6.15
CA ASP A 201 -20.47 11.14 -5.10
C ASP A 201 -21.63 10.18 -5.44
N VAL A 202 -22.73 10.71 -6.00
CA VAL A 202 -23.84 9.88 -6.48
C VAL A 202 -23.38 8.93 -7.60
N LEU A 203 -22.53 9.40 -8.52
CA LEU A 203 -21.96 8.56 -9.58
C LEU A 203 -21.07 7.45 -9.02
N ARG A 204 -20.28 7.74 -7.97
CA ARG A 204 -19.45 6.73 -7.28
C ARG A 204 -20.30 5.67 -6.60
N VAL A 205 -21.32 6.08 -5.83
CA VAL A 205 -22.26 5.17 -5.16
C VAL A 205 -23.02 4.31 -6.18
N ALA A 206 -23.49 4.91 -7.27
CA ALA A 206 -24.15 4.15 -8.34
C ALA A 206 -23.22 3.14 -9.01
N SER A 207 -21.94 3.48 -9.15
CA SER A 207 -20.91 2.56 -9.67
C SER A 207 -20.68 1.39 -8.70
N ALA A 208 -20.56 1.68 -7.41
CA ALA A 208 -20.38 0.67 -6.36
C ALA A 208 -21.56 -0.30 -6.25
N PHE A 209 -22.81 0.18 -6.40
CA PHE A 209 -23.99 -0.70 -6.43
C PHE A 209 -24.01 -1.69 -7.61
N SER A 210 -23.23 -1.41 -8.65
CA SER A 210 -23.16 -2.22 -9.86
C SER A 210 -21.88 -3.07 -9.92
N ASP A 211 -21.16 -3.22 -8.80
CA ASP A 211 -19.85 -3.87 -8.71
C ASP A 211 -18.82 -3.29 -9.69
N GLY A 212 -18.92 -1.99 -9.98
CA GLY A 212 -18.00 -1.28 -10.87
C GLY A 212 -16.97 -0.42 -10.13
N ASP A 213 -16.09 0.20 -10.89
CA ASP A 213 -15.03 1.07 -10.38
C ASP A 213 -15.59 2.41 -9.84
N TYR A 214 -15.71 2.50 -8.52
CA TYR A 214 -16.12 3.74 -7.83
C TYR A 214 -15.01 4.79 -7.73
N THR A 215 -13.78 4.51 -8.18
CA THR A 215 -12.75 5.55 -8.41
C THR A 215 -13.01 6.33 -9.70
N LEU A 216 -13.91 5.83 -10.56
CA LEU A 216 -14.31 6.40 -11.85
C LEU A 216 -13.15 6.48 -12.86
N ILE A 217 -12.10 5.66 -12.69
CA ILE A 217 -11.04 5.51 -13.69
C ILE A 217 -11.63 4.76 -14.88
N GLU A 218 -12.24 3.61 -14.61
CA GLU A 218 -12.90 2.79 -15.61
C GLU A 218 -14.38 3.16 -15.80
N ASN A 219 -14.99 2.60 -16.84
CA ASN A 219 -16.42 2.80 -17.11
C ASN A 219 -17.24 1.66 -16.47
N THR A 220 -18.21 2.03 -15.64
CA THR A 220 -19.12 1.07 -15.02
C THR A 220 -20.28 0.67 -15.95
N LYS A 221 -20.60 -0.63 -15.99
CA LYS A 221 -21.87 -1.14 -16.53
C LYS A 221 -22.91 -1.15 -15.41
N PHE A 222 -23.87 -0.25 -15.45
CA PHE A 222 -24.82 -0.09 -14.35
C PHE A 222 -25.84 -1.23 -14.25
N LYS A 223 -26.04 -1.76 -13.04
CA LYS A 223 -27.03 -2.77 -12.66
C LYS A 223 -27.64 -2.33 -11.32
N LEU A 224 -28.79 -1.67 -11.37
CA LEU A 224 -29.40 -1.02 -10.20
C LEU A 224 -30.81 -1.57 -9.97
N SER A 225 -31.16 -1.83 -8.71
CA SER A 225 -32.53 -2.15 -8.30
C SER A 225 -33.45 -0.94 -8.40
N LEU A 226 -34.78 -1.17 -8.48
CA LEU A 226 -35.76 -0.08 -8.53
C LEU A 226 -35.65 0.86 -7.31
N ASN A 227 -35.36 0.33 -6.12
CA ASN A 227 -35.21 1.14 -4.92
C ASN A 227 -33.96 2.03 -4.98
N GLN A 228 -32.81 1.46 -5.39
CA GLN A 228 -31.58 2.23 -5.61
C GLN A 228 -31.81 3.34 -6.64
N LYS A 229 -32.50 3.03 -7.75
CA LYS A 229 -32.82 4.01 -8.79
C LYS A 229 -33.60 5.21 -8.23
N ARG A 230 -34.68 4.95 -7.47
CA ARG A 230 -35.53 6.00 -6.89
C ARG A 230 -34.76 6.88 -5.90
N ASN A 231 -33.96 6.27 -5.00
CA ASN A 231 -33.21 7.02 -3.99
C ASN A 231 -32.07 7.84 -4.59
N LEU A 232 -31.33 7.30 -5.57
CA LEU A 232 -30.30 8.04 -6.30
C LEU A 232 -30.90 9.24 -7.05
N CYS A 233 -32.05 9.04 -7.69
CA CYS A 233 -32.78 10.09 -8.40
C CYS A 233 -33.23 11.21 -7.44
N ALA A 234 -33.84 10.85 -6.31
CA ALA A 234 -34.25 11.81 -5.29
C ALA A 234 -33.06 12.61 -4.72
N ARG A 235 -31.91 11.96 -4.50
CA ARG A 235 -30.70 12.66 -4.05
C ARG A 235 -30.16 13.62 -5.11
N LEU A 236 -30.15 13.23 -6.39
CA LEU A 236 -29.74 14.12 -7.48
C LEU A 236 -30.60 15.37 -7.56
N GLN A 237 -31.92 15.23 -7.45
CA GLN A 237 -32.85 16.36 -7.43
C GLN A 237 -32.56 17.31 -6.26
N SER A 238 -32.33 16.75 -5.06
CA SER A 238 -31.98 17.54 -3.88
C SER A 238 -30.67 18.32 -4.06
N LEU A 239 -29.65 17.69 -4.66
CA LEU A 239 -28.37 18.35 -4.94
C LEU A 239 -28.51 19.47 -5.98
N ALA A 240 -29.24 19.21 -7.06
CA ALA A 240 -29.52 20.21 -8.10
C ALA A 240 -30.25 21.43 -7.53
N ALA A 241 -31.21 21.23 -6.62
CA ALA A 241 -31.91 22.33 -5.96
C ALA A 241 -31.01 23.12 -4.99
N SER A 242 -30.06 22.45 -4.33
CA SER A 242 -29.20 23.08 -3.32
C SER A 242 -28.10 23.97 -3.89
N ASN A 243 -27.48 23.58 -5.01
CA ASN A 243 -26.39 24.34 -5.63
C ASN A 243 -26.35 24.07 -7.15
N PRO A 244 -27.18 24.78 -7.93
CA PRO A 244 -27.28 24.57 -9.37
C PRO A 244 -25.94 24.73 -10.09
N VAL A 245 -25.14 25.76 -9.76
CA VAL A 245 -23.89 26.05 -10.48
C VAL A 245 -22.85 24.93 -10.29
N ALA A 246 -22.64 24.48 -9.04
CA ALA A 246 -21.72 23.37 -8.78
C ALA A 246 -22.22 22.04 -9.39
N PHE A 247 -23.55 21.85 -9.42
CA PHE A 247 -24.18 20.71 -10.06
C PHE A 247 -23.85 20.67 -11.56
N GLU A 248 -23.96 21.80 -12.25
CA GLU A 248 -23.67 21.93 -13.67
C GLU A 248 -22.21 21.61 -14.02
N GLU A 249 -21.26 22.18 -13.25
CA GLU A 249 -19.81 21.94 -13.42
C GLU A 249 -19.45 20.46 -13.26
N ASP A 250 -19.92 19.82 -12.20
CA ASP A 250 -19.62 18.41 -11.89
C ASP A 250 -20.21 17.45 -12.95
N MET A 251 -21.41 17.75 -13.43
CA MET A 251 -22.07 16.99 -14.49
C MET A 251 -21.31 17.10 -15.81
N ALA A 252 -20.82 18.29 -16.16
CA ALA A 252 -20.02 18.52 -17.36
C ALA A 252 -18.69 17.74 -17.31
N ALA A 253 -18.01 17.73 -16.16
CA ALA A 253 -16.74 17.01 -15.97
C ALA A 253 -16.85 15.49 -16.24
N ASN A 254 -18.04 14.91 -16.06
CA ASN A 254 -18.29 13.47 -16.24
C ASN A 254 -19.44 13.16 -17.21
N ALA A 255 -19.71 14.05 -18.18
CA ALA A 255 -20.92 14.02 -19.02
C ALA A 255 -21.24 12.64 -19.64
N LYS A 256 -20.25 11.97 -20.23
CA LYS A 256 -20.44 10.63 -20.84
C LYS A 256 -20.87 9.56 -19.83
N ARG A 257 -20.33 9.60 -18.60
CA ARG A 257 -20.68 8.65 -17.53
C ARG A 257 -22.08 8.94 -17.00
N TRP A 258 -22.42 10.22 -16.87
CA TRP A 258 -23.76 10.66 -16.52
C TRP A 258 -24.80 10.25 -17.53
N GLN A 259 -24.55 10.45 -18.83
CA GLN A 259 -25.45 9.98 -19.88
C GLN A 259 -25.77 8.49 -19.67
N LYS A 260 -24.77 7.63 -19.49
CA LYS A 260 -24.99 6.19 -19.26
C LYS A 260 -25.82 5.90 -18.02
N LEU A 261 -25.48 6.53 -16.89
CA LEU A 261 -26.19 6.31 -15.63
C LEU A 261 -27.64 6.77 -15.74
N LEU A 262 -27.89 7.98 -16.25
CA LEU A 262 -29.22 8.58 -16.40
C LEU A 262 -30.15 7.74 -17.27
N HIS A 263 -29.67 7.16 -18.38
CA HIS A 263 -30.45 6.20 -19.19
C HIS A 263 -30.90 4.97 -18.38
N HIS A 264 -30.14 4.59 -17.34
CA HIS A 264 -30.44 3.43 -16.51
C HIS A 264 -31.36 3.75 -15.33
N ILE A 265 -31.17 4.91 -14.68
CA ILE A 265 -32.01 5.33 -13.54
C ILE A 265 -33.39 5.82 -14.00
N MET A 266 -33.51 6.30 -15.25
CA MET A 266 -34.72 6.95 -15.76
C MET A 266 -35.26 6.26 -17.03
N PRO A 267 -36.20 5.30 -16.90
CA PRO A 267 -36.97 4.88 -18.05
C PRO A 267 -37.90 6.00 -18.49
N HIS A 268 -37.83 6.38 -19.78
CA HIS A 268 -38.50 7.52 -20.42
C HIS A 268 -40.02 7.69 -20.16
N LYS A 269 -40.72 6.68 -19.66
CA LYS A 269 -42.19 6.70 -19.52
C LYS A 269 -42.75 7.23 -18.20
N ASN A 270 -41.98 7.23 -17.10
CA ASN A 270 -42.48 7.60 -15.75
C ASN A 270 -41.60 8.64 -15.03
N CYS A 271 -40.95 9.53 -15.78
CA CYS A 271 -39.98 10.48 -15.21
C CYS A 271 -40.69 11.74 -14.67
N PRO A 272 -40.48 12.16 -13.42
CA PRO A 272 -40.88 13.49 -12.95
C PRO A 272 -40.23 14.58 -13.82
N GLU A 273 -40.91 15.71 -14.04
CA GLU A 273 -40.49 16.77 -14.96
C GLU A 273 -39.09 17.33 -14.63
N SER A 274 -38.76 17.45 -13.34
CA SER A 274 -37.43 17.85 -12.84
C SER A 274 -36.28 16.91 -13.27
N CYS A 275 -36.58 15.66 -13.62
CA CYS A 275 -35.58 14.70 -14.09
C CYS A 275 -35.40 14.69 -15.61
N VAL A 276 -36.40 15.18 -16.37
CA VAL A 276 -36.25 15.46 -17.79
C VAL A 276 -35.29 16.62 -18.00
N ASP A 277 -35.29 17.61 -17.10
CA ASP A 277 -34.31 18.70 -17.12
C ASP A 277 -32.89 18.22 -16.80
N LEU A 278 -32.73 17.23 -15.91
CA LEU A 278 -31.44 16.56 -15.65
C LEU A 278 -30.91 15.80 -16.88
N LEU A 279 -31.79 15.09 -17.61
CA LEU A 279 -31.45 14.46 -18.89
C LEU A 279 -31.09 15.51 -19.95
N ARG A 280 -31.88 16.58 -20.09
CA ARG A 280 -31.59 17.69 -21.02
C ARG A 280 -30.24 18.35 -20.72
N PHE A 281 -29.90 18.52 -19.44
CA PHE A 281 -28.62 19.05 -19.00
C PHE A 281 -27.44 18.15 -19.39
N ALA A 282 -27.56 16.83 -19.17
CA ALA A 282 -26.50 15.87 -19.49
C ALA A 282 -26.38 15.50 -20.99
N THR A 283 -27.48 15.59 -21.74
CA THR A 283 -27.56 15.14 -23.16
C THR A 283 -27.44 16.27 -24.16
N LYS A 284 -27.76 17.53 -23.82
CA LYS A 284 -27.26 18.64 -24.62
C LYS A 284 -25.74 18.58 -24.53
N ASN A 285 -25.10 18.18 -25.63
CA ASN A 285 -23.78 18.64 -25.99
C ASN A 285 -23.84 20.17 -26.05
N TYR A 286 -23.92 20.81 -24.90
CA TYR A 286 -23.82 22.24 -24.79
C TYR A 286 -22.38 22.56 -25.22
N LYS A 287 -22.23 22.88 -26.50
CA LYS A 287 -21.25 23.86 -26.97
C LYS A 287 -21.64 25.23 -26.39
N LEU A 288 -21.88 25.30 -25.09
CA LEU A 288 -21.93 26.56 -24.40
C LEU A 288 -20.47 26.97 -24.25
N GLU A 289 -20.20 28.21 -24.60
CA GLU A 289 -19.13 29.03 -24.04
C GLU A 289 -19.33 29.19 -22.52
N LEU A 290 -19.55 28.09 -21.79
CA LEU A 290 -19.50 28.09 -20.34
C LEU A 290 -18.02 28.31 -20.02
N ARG A 291 -17.69 29.55 -19.64
CA ARG A 291 -16.45 29.82 -18.92
C ARG A 291 -16.53 29.01 -17.63
N THR A 292 -15.95 27.81 -17.66
CA THR A 292 -15.87 26.93 -16.49
C THR A 292 -15.17 27.68 -15.37
N PHE A 293 -15.40 27.27 -14.13
CA PHE A 293 -14.64 27.80 -12.99
C PHE A 293 -13.13 27.81 -13.28
N GLU A 294 -12.61 26.74 -13.87
CA GLU A 294 -11.21 26.63 -14.28
C GLU A 294 -10.84 27.65 -15.34
N SER A 295 -11.69 27.90 -16.36
CA SER A 295 -11.41 28.91 -17.38
C SER A 295 -11.35 30.32 -16.80
N LYS A 296 -12.27 30.67 -15.90
CA LYS A 296 -12.25 31.98 -15.21
C LYS A 296 -11.01 32.10 -14.32
N LEU A 297 -10.63 31.02 -13.66
CA LEU A 297 -9.43 30.99 -12.83
C LEU A 297 -8.16 31.19 -13.65
N GLU A 298 -8.00 30.49 -14.79
CA GLU A 298 -6.84 30.68 -15.66
C GLU A 298 -6.76 32.12 -16.20
N GLU A 299 -7.90 32.71 -16.57
CA GLU A 299 -7.99 34.10 -17.03
C GLU A 299 -7.58 35.08 -15.91
N ALA A 300 -8.11 34.92 -14.71
CA ALA A 300 -7.75 35.74 -13.54
C ALA A 300 -6.26 35.59 -13.15
N ILE A 301 -5.69 34.37 -13.24
CA ILE A 301 -4.26 34.15 -13.01
C ILE A 301 -3.43 34.84 -14.10
N ALA A 302 -3.85 34.77 -15.36
CA ALA A 302 -3.13 35.39 -16.48
C ALA A 302 -3.16 36.93 -16.42
N LEU A 303 -4.28 37.49 -15.98
CA LEU A 303 -4.47 38.93 -15.77
C LEU A 303 -3.89 39.43 -14.43
N GLN A 304 -3.48 38.52 -13.54
CA GLN A 304 -3.05 38.81 -12.18
C GLN A 304 -4.12 39.59 -11.36
N ASP A 305 -5.40 39.31 -11.61
CA ASP A 305 -6.53 39.94 -10.93
C ASP A 305 -6.68 39.38 -9.50
N THR A 306 -6.08 40.04 -8.52
CA THR A 306 -6.08 39.58 -7.12
C THR A 306 -7.47 39.54 -6.49
N ASP A 307 -8.39 40.40 -6.94
CA ASP A 307 -9.74 40.48 -6.38
C ASP A 307 -10.60 39.32 -6.89
N GLU A 308 -10.54 39.02 -8.19
CA GLU A 308 -11.24 37.86 -8.76
C GLU A 308 -10.66 36.55 -8.22
N LEU A 309 -9.33 36.43 -8.12
CA LEU A 309 -8.68 35.27 -7.52
C LEU A 309 -9.13 35.04 -6.08
N SER A 310 -9.23 36.10 -5.27
CA SER A 310 -9.69 36.01 -3.88
C SER A 310 -11.11 35.49 -3.77
N GLN A 311 -12.01 35.94 -4.64
CA GLN A 311 -13.39 35.45 -4.68
C GLN A 311 -13.48 33.98 -5.11
N LEU A 312 -12.72 33.58 -6.14
CA LEU A 312 -12.71 32.22 -6.66
C LEU A 312 -12.13 31.22 -5.65
N PHE A 313 -10.98 31.54 -5.06
CA PHE A 313 -10.28 30.67 -4.12
C PHE A 313 -11.00 30.55 -2.77
N THR A 314 -11.74 31.57 -2.33
CA THR A 314 -12.62 31.47 -1.14
C THR A 314 -13.68 30.38 -1.31
N ARG A 315 -14.16 30.15 -2.55
CA ARG A 315 -15.14 29.10 -2.86
C ARG A 315 -14.50 27.71 -2.92
N LYS A 316 -13.26 27.59 -3.42
CA LYS A 316 -12.53 26.32 -3.54
C LYS A 316 -11.14 26.40 -2.86
N PRO A 317 -11.07 26.40 -1.52
CA PRO A 317 -9.81 26.60 -0.78
C PRO A 317 -8.79 25.47 -0.99
N GLY A 318 -9.25 24.24 -1.24
CA GLY A 318 -8.35 23.14 -1.62
C GLY A 318 -7.66 23.33 -2.97
N LEU A 319 -8.23 24.14 -3.87
CA LEU A 319 -7.59 24.48 -5.15
C LEU A 319 -6.56 25.59 -4.98
N LEU A 320 -6.84 26.59 -4.12
CA LEU A 320 -5.84 27.59 -3.69
C LEU A 320 -4.58 26.89 -3.19
N ALA A 321 -4.77 25.98 -2.24
CA ALA A 321 -3.71 25.16 -1.66
C ALA A 321 -2.81 24.52 -2.74
N ARG A 322 -3.42 23.87 -3.73
CA ARG A 322 -2.69 23.16 -4.81
C ARG A 322 -2.00 24.09 -5.81
N ARG A 323 -2.35 25.37 -5.85
CA ARG A 323 -1.77 26.38 -6.75
C ARG A 323 -0.86 27.39 -6.07
N LEU A 324 -0.61 27.27 -4.76
CA LEU A 324 0.23 28.22 -4.01
C LEU A 324 1.59 28.48 -4.67
N ASN A 325 2.29 27.45 -5.14
CA ASN A 325 3.58 27.64 -5.81
C ASN A 325 3.45 28.37 -7.16
N GLU A 326 2.37 28.13 -7.91
CA GLU A 326 2.11 28.86 -9.15
C GLU A 326 1.88 30.35 -8.86
N LEU A 327 1.03 30.65 -7.86
CA LEU A 327 0.72 32.02 -7.44
C LEU A 327 1.97 32.74 -6.89
N LEU A 328 2.80 32.02 -6.13
CA LEU A 328 4.09 32.52 -5.64
C LEU A 328 5.00 32.91 -6.81
N CYS A 329 5.21 31.99 -7.77
CA CYS A 329 6.07 32.25 -8.93
C CYS A 329 5.54 33.38 -9.83
N LYS A 330 4.22 33.58 -9.89
CA LYS A 330 3.58 34.66 -10.67
C LYS A 330 3.44 35.98 -9.90
N GLY A 331 3.80 36.02 -8.61
CA GLY A 331 3.71 37.22 -7.77
C GLY A 331 2.28 37.62 -7.38
N CYS A 332 1.30 36.73 -7.49
CA CYS A 332 -0.11 36.98 -7.19
C CYS A 332 -0.61 36.22 -5.94
N LEU A 333 0.32 35.78 -5.08
CA LEU A 333 0.01 35.07 -3.85
C LEU A 333 -0.50 36.03 -2.76
N ASP A 334 -1.72 35.80 -2.27
CA ASP A 334 -2.24 36.42 -1.06
C ASP A 334 -2.15 35.45 0.13
N LEU A 335 -1.19 35.72 1.03
CA LEU A 335 -0.98 34.95 2.26
C LEU A 335 -2.15 35.12 3.26
N SER A 336 -2.82 36.26 3.25
CA SER A 336 -3.94 36.54 4.17
C SER A 336 -5.15 35.70 3.80
N LEU A 337 -5.45 35.57 2.51
CA LEU A 337 -6.47 34.67 1.99
C LEU A 337 -6.18 33.21 2.34
N PHE A 338 -4.93 32.77 2.17
CA PHE A 338 -4.54 31.41 2.53
C PHE A 338 -4.75 31.16 4.03
N LYS A 339 -4.27 32.06 4.89
CA LYS A 339 -4.46 31.99 6.34
C LYS A 339 -5.93 31.94 6.76
N ASN A 340 -6.80 32.69 6.11
CA ASN A 340 -8.23 32.74 6.43
C ASN A 340 -9.02 31.51 5.93
N THR A 341 -8.49 30.78 4.96
CA THR A 341 -9.18 29.65 4.32
C THR A 341 -8.60 28.28 4.67
N ILE A 342 -7.44 28.25 5.34
CA ILE A 342 -6.70 27.02 5.65
C ILE A 342 -7.51 26.01 6.48
N ASN A 343 -8.38 26.50 7.37
CA ASN A 343 -9.25 25.66 8.20
C ASN A 343 -10.25 24.80 7.41
N LYS A 344 -10.50 25.12 6.13
CA LYS A 344 -11.37 24.36 5.22
C LYS A 344 -10.62 23.33 4.37
N ILE A 345 -9.28 23.31 4.45
CA ILE A 345 -8.42 22.41 3.67
C ILE A 345 -8.25 21.10 4.45
N SER A 346 -8.29 19.94 3.77
CA SER A 346 -8.16 18.63 4.43
C SER A 346 -6.74 18.38 4.95
N ASN A 347 -6.61 17.58 6.02
CA ASN A 347 -5.33 17.22 6.63
C ASN A 347 -4.35 16.64 5.61
N ARG A 348 -4.82 15.72 4.76
CA ARG A 348 -4.04 15.17 3.65
C ARG A 348 -3.38 16.24 2.77
N VAL A 349 -4.14 17.27 2.38
CA VAL A 349 -3.60 18.33 1.50
C VAL A 349 -2.62 19.22 2.26
N LEU A 350 -2.89 19.52 3.54
CA LEU A 350 -1.95 20.27 4.38
C LEU A 350 -0.61 19.55 4.52
N TRP A 351 -0.60 18.24 4.77
CA TRP A 351 0.62 17.45 4.84
C TRP A 351 1.37 17.39 3.50
N GLN A 352 0.64 17.26 2.38
CA GLN A 352 1.25 17.33 1.06
C GLN A 352 1.93 18.69 0.81
N LEU A 353 1.29 19.78 1.23
CA LEU A 353 1.86 21.13 1.10
C LEU A 353 3.04 21.36 2.03
N TYR A 354 2.93 20.93 3.29
CA TYR A 354 4.02 20.98 4.24
C TYR A 354 5.27 20.27 3.67
N GLY A 355 5.10 19.02 3.24
CA GLY A 355 6.18 18.26 2.61
C GLY A 355 6.72 18.88 1.34
N TYR A 356 5.86 19.50 0.53
CA TYR A 356 6.28 20.19 -0.69
C TYR A 356 7.11 21.43 -0.39
N PHE A 357 6.62 22.34 0.47
CA PHE A 357 7.29 23.61 0.76
C PHE A 357 8.57 23.44 1.58
N MET A 358 8.63 22.45 2.48
CA MET A 358 9.85 22.09 3.19
C MET A 358 10.99 21.64 2.27
N ASN A 359 10.65 21.14 1.07
CA ASN A 359 11.61 20.57 0.12
C ASN A 359 11.62 21.31 -1.23
N ARG A 360 11.04 22.51 -1.29
CA ARG A 360 10.73 23.22 -2.54
C ARG A 360 11.96 23.51 -3.38
N ASP A 361 13.05 23.94 -2.73
CA ASP A 361 14.31 24.33 -3.37
C ASP A 361 15.35 23.21 -3.41
N ILE A 362 14.97 21.97 -3.10
CA ILE A 362 15.87 20.83 -3.24
C ILE A 362 15.94 20.45 -4.73
N GLU A 363 17.12 20.51 -5.32
CA GLU A 363 17.41 20.21 -6.73
C GLU A 363 17.41 18.70 -7.05
N ASN A 364 16.39 17.97 -6.58
CA ASN A 364 16.25 16.55 -6.86
C ASN A 364 15.26 16.30 -7.99
N ASP A 365 15.53 15.26 -8.79
CA ASP A 365 14.57 14.71 -9.72
C ASP A 365 13.29 14.29 -8.99
N ARG A 366 12.14 14.58 -9.60
CA ARG A 366 10.82 14.33 -8.99
C ARG A 366 10.10 13.27 -9.76
N ILE A 367 9.42 12.37 -9.04
CA ILE A 367 8.59 11.35 -9.67
C ILE A 367 7.13 11.74 -9.54
N ILE A 368 6.42 11.73 -10.67
CA ILE A 368 4.96 11.77 -10.67
C ILE A 368 4.40 10.43 -11.15
N ARG A 369 3.26 10.03 -10.57
CA ARG A 369 2.47 8.91 -11.07
C ARG A 369 1.34 9.45 -11.94
N LEU A 370 1.32 9.02 -13.19
CA LEU A 370 0.28 9.32 -14.16
C LEU A 370 -0.98 8.51 -13.86
N LYS A 371 -2.14 8.95 -14.39
CA LYS A 371 -3.44 8.29 -14.18
C LYS A 371 -3.47 6.84 -14.67
N ASN A 372 -2.64 6.49 -15.65
CA ASN A 372 -2.47 5.13 -16.15
C ASN A 372 -1.47 4.30 -15.34
N GLY A 373 -1.08 4.76 -14.15
CA GLY A 373 -0.15 4.08 -13.25
C GLY A 373 1.33 4.27 -13.58
N LYS A 374 1.69 4.78 -14.78
CA LYS A 374 3.08 5.00 -15.18
C LYS A 374 3.75 6.07 -14.33
N LEU A 375 5.04 5.89 -14.07
CA LEU A 375 5.87 6.91 -13.44
C LEU A 375 6.57 7.75 -14.50
N LYS A 376 6.63 9.06 -14.26
CA LYS A 376 7.41 10.00 -15.05
C LYS A 376 8.34 10.76 -14.11
N VAL A 377 9.63 10.74 -14.43
CA VAL A 377 10.61 11.62 -13.80
C VAL A 377 10.47 13.00 -14.44
N ILE A 378 10.41 14.03 -13.59
CA ILE A 378 10.35 15.43 -13.97
C ILE A 378 11.58 16.10 -13.38
N SER A 379 12.19 16.95 -14.19
CA SER A 379 13.31 17.79 -13.78
C SER A 379 12.99 18.60 -12.51
N PRO A 380 14.03 18.96 -11.75
CA PRO A 380 13.90 19.87 -10.62
C PRO A 380 13.21 21.18 -11.00
N LEU A 381 12.57 21.83 -10.03
CA LEU A 381 12.10 23.20 -10.23
C LEU A 381 13.30 24.14 -10.27
N GLN A 382 13.14 25.27 -10.96
CA GLN A 382 14.12 26.35 -10.84
C GLN A 382 14.10 26.87 -9.39
N PRO A 383 15.29 27.00 -8.75
CA PRO A 383 15.40 27.56 -7.42
C PRO A 383 14.76 28.94 -7.33
N ILE A 384 14.13 29.25 -6.19
CA ILE A 384 13.68 30.62 -5.91
C ILE A 384 14.91 31.43 -5.54
N SER A 385 15.13 32.52 -6.27
CA SER A 385 16.29 33.39 -6.06
C SER A 385 15.94 34.73 -5.40
N SER A 386 14.65 35.08 -5.26
CA SER A 386 14.24 36.34 -4.65
C SER A 386 13.96 36.19 -3.15
N GLU A 387 14.53 37.08 -2.35
CA GLU A 387 14.38 37.12 -0.89
C GLU A 387 12.91 37.19 -0.47
N THR A 388 12.10 38.00 -1.16
CA THR A 388 10.64 38.11 -0.93
C THR A 388 9.88 36.80 -1.14
N SER A 389 10.35 35.93 -2.03
CA SER A 389 9.72 34.62 -2.25
C SER A 389 10.15 33.60 -1.20
N ILE A 390 11.36 33.74 -0.64
CA ILE A 390 11.82 32.91 0.49
C ILE A 390 10.99 33.23 1.74
N ASP A 391 10.80 34.51 2.06
CA ASP A 391 9.95 34.94 3.20
C ASP A 391 8.51 34.45 3.05
N SER A 392 8.00 34.46 1.82
CA SER A 392 6.67 33.94 1.52
C SER A 392 6.58 32.44 1.74
N ILE A 393 7.61 31.66 1.38
CA ILE A 393 7.67 30.21 1.65
C ILE A 393 7.69 29.93 3.15
N ILE A 394 8.53 30.64 3.90
CA ILE A 394 8.61 30.51 5.36
C ILE A 394 7.23 30.80 5.97
N SER A 395 6.59 31.88 5.53
CA SER A 395 5.24 32.26 5.97
C SER A 395 4.20 31.18 5.65
N ILE A 396 4.25 30.56 4.47
CA ILE A 396 3.36 29.44 4.11
C ILE A 396 3.56 28.27 5.09
N ILE A 397 4.82 27.89 5.35
CA ILE A 397 5.16 26.79 6.25
C ILE A 397 4.64 27.08 7.66
N ASP A 398 4.83 28.29 8.17
CA ASP A 398 4.39 28.68 9.51
C ASP A 398 2.86 28.71 9.63
N ILE A 399 2.15 29.22 8.62
CA ILE A 399 0.68 29.17 8.57
C ILE A 399 0.19 27.72 8.64
N ILE A 400 0.83 26.81 7.89
CA ILE A 400 0.50 25.37 7.92
C ILE A 400 0.77 24.78 9.30
N LYS A 401 1.95 25.05 9.90
CA LYS A 401 2.32 24.53 11.22
C LYS A 401 1.33 24.98 12.30
N VAL A 402 0.93 26.24 12.32
CA VAL A 402 -0.04 26.77 13.28
C VAL A 402 -1.39 26.07 13.15
N GLU A 403 -1.87 25.83 11.92
CA GLU A 403 -3.12 25.11 11.70
C GLU A 403 -3.00 23.63 12.11
N LEU A 404 -1.89 22.96 11.82
CA LEU A 404 -1.66 21.57 12.25
C LEU A 404 -1.58 21.47 13.78
N GLN A 405 -0.88 22.38 14.45
CA GLN A 405 -0.85 22.47 15.93
C GLN A 405 -2.26 22.61 16.50
N LYS A 406 -3.09 23.49 15.90
CA LYS A 406 -4.47 23.66 16.33
C LYS A 406 -5.28 22.36 16.19
N ARG A 407 -5.19 21.69 15.04
CA ARG A 407 -5.93 20.45 14.76
C ARG A 407 -5.49 19.28 15.64
N TYR A 408 -4.22 19.25 16.03
CA TYR A 408 -3.66 18.14 16.77
C TYR A 408 -3.47 18.39 18.27
N SER A 409 -3.85 19.57 18.77
CA SER A 409 -3.68 20.00 20.16
C SER A 409 -4.33 19.09 21.22
N GLU A 410 -5.37 18.34 20.86
CA GLU A 410 -6.08 17.45 21.79
C GLU A 410 -5.45 16.05 21.87
N PHE A 411 -4.52 15.70 20.96
CA PHE A 411 -3.94 14.37 20.92
C PHE A 411 -2.70 14.26 21.80
N LYS A 412 -2.62 13.11 22.48
CA LYS A 412 -1.51 12.77 23.36
C LYS A 412 -0.73 11.59 22.85
N ILE A 413 0.57 11.57 23.12
CA ILE A 413 1.45 10.49 22.69
C ILE A 413 2.55 10.20 23.72
N GLY A 414 2.98 8.94 23.80
CA GLY A 414 4.18 8.56 24.56
C GLY A 414 5.46 9.04 23.88
N LYS A 415 6.62 8.53 24.30
CA LYS A 415 7.89 8.95 23.69
C LYS A 415 7.96 8.42 22.25
N VAL A 416 8.36 9.27 21.31
CA VAL A 416 8.49 8.89 19.90
C VAL A 416 9.96 8.60 19.58
N ASP A 417 10.23 7.41 19.05
CA ASP A 417 11.54 7.00 18.58
C ASP A 417 11.92 7.75 17.27
N ASP A 418 13.18 8.17 17.17
CA ASP A 418 13.75 8.76 15.95
C ASP A 418 13.61 7.86 14.73
N ALA A 419 13.50 6.55 14.92
CA ALA A 419 13.25 5.60 13.84
C ALA A 419 11.91 5.86 13.11
N MET A 420 10.96 6.60 13.70
CA MET A 420 9.73 7.03 13.02
C MET A 420 9.96 8.06 11.90
N LYS A 421 11.14 8.71 11.86
CA LYS A 421 11.55 9.58 10.73
C LYS A 421 11.67 8.79 9.42
N LYS A 422 11.87 7.48 9.52
CA LYS A 422 12.02 6.55 8.40
C LYS A 422 10.69 5.97 7.91
N VAL A 423 9.56 6.38 8.50
CA VAL A 423 8.21 5.95 8.11
C VAL A 423 7.46 7.16 7.53
N PRO A 424 7.29 7.24 6.20
CA PRO A 424 6.52 8.31 5.57
C PRO A 424 5.06 8.31 6.01
N LEU A 425 4.37 9.46 5.94
CA LEU A 425 2.93 9.50 6.21
C LEU A 425 2.14 8.72 5.13
N PRO A 426 1.14 7.89 5.52
CA PRO A 426 0.29 7.12 4.59
C PRO A 426 -0.73 8.00 3.83
N LEU A 427 -0.25 8.99 3.07
CA LEU A 427 -1.12 9.93 2.34
C LEU A 427 -1.79 9.30 1.09
N ASN A 428 -1.43 8.07 0.72
CA ASN A 428 -2.06 7.28 -0.35
C ASN A 428 -1.77 5.79 -0.17
N MET A 429 -2.80 4.97 0.03
CA MET A 429 -2.69 3.52 0.25
C MET A 429 -3.42 2.67 -0.80
N ARG A 430 -3.97 3.28 -1.87
CA ARG A 430 -4.78 2.56 -2.87
C ARG A 430 -4.05 1.39 -3.53
N SER A 431 -2.75 1.52 -3.76
CA SER A 431 -1.97 0.51 -4.47
C SER A 431 -1.09 -0.36 -3.56
N ALA A 432 -1.30 -0.30 -2.25
CA ALA A 432 -0.57 -1.14 -1.30
C ALA A 432 -0.99 -2.60 -1.46
N SER A 433 -0.01 -3.49 -1.65
CA SER A 433 -0.18 -4.93 -1.63
C SER A 433 -0.57 -5.42 -0.24
N ASP A 434 -1.25 -6.56 -0.19
CA ASP A 434 -1.73 -7.16 1.05
C ASP A 434 -0.55 -7.66 1.88
N GLY A 435 -0.56 -7.41 3.20
CA GLY A 435 0.44 -7.94 4.12
C GLY A 435 1.10 -6.86 4.95
N THR A 436 1.86 -5.97 4.31
CA THR A 436 2.71 -5.02 5.02
C THR A 436 1.98 -3.74 5.43
N GLN A 437 0.87 -3.32 4.79
CA GLN A 437 0.18 -2.04 5.06
C GLN A 437 1.12 -0.83 5.24
N LEU A 438 2.35 -0.87 4.71
CA LEU A 438 3.35 0.16 4.92
C LEU A 438 3.19 1.27 3.89
N PRO A 439 3.38 2.54 4.30
CA PRO A 439 3.58 3.63 3.39
C PRO A 439 4.76 3.35 2.46
N PHE A 440 4.60 3.73 1.20
CA PHE A 440 5.67 3.73 0.21
C PHE A 440 6.87 4.54 0.69
N GLY A 441 8.06 3.93 0.71
CA GLY A 441 9.31 4.55 1.17
C GLY A 441 9.65 4.32 2.64
N THR A 442 8.84 3.52 3.34
CA THR A 442 9.19 3.08 4.69
C THR A 442 10.53 2.33 4.68
N ARG A 443 11.47 2.76 5.52
CA ARG A 443 12.75 2.06 5.71
C ARG A 443 12.70 1.23 6.99
N ILE A 444 12.65 -0.08 6.80
CA ILE A 444 12.58 -1.09 7.86
C ILE A 444 14.02 -1.44 8.27
N PRO A 445 14.42 -1.21 9.52
CA PRO A 445 15.74 -1.63 9.99
C PRO A 445 15.83 -3.16 10.02
N LEU A 446 16.94 -3.72 9.55
CA LEU A 446 17.17 -5.16 9.57
C LEU A 446 17.75 -5.67 10.88
N GLY A 447 18.41 -4.79 11.65
CA GLY A 447 19.20 -5.20 12.81
C GLY A 447 20.52 -5.83 12.38
N ASP A 448 21.09 -6.69 13.24
CA ASP A 448 22.34 -7.39 12.93
C ASP A 448 22.07 -8.66 12.12
N VAL A 449 21.79 -8.44 10.83
CA VAL A 449 21.53 -9.51 9.87
C VAL A 449 22.64 -9.51 8.82
N ASP A 450 23.14 -10.69 8.50
CA ASP A 450 24.17 -10.87 7.49
C ASP A 450 23.59 -11.31 6.14
N TYR A 451 22.46 -12.03 6.18
CA TYR A 451 21.84 -12.66 5.02
C TYR A 451 20.35 -12.34 4.95
N LEU A 452 19.90 -11.96 3.75
CA LEU A 452 18.48 -11.94 3.41
C LEU A 452 18.19 -13.00 2.37
N ARG A 453 17.13 -13.78 2.60
CA ARG A 453 16.55 -14.67 1.60
C ARG A 453 15.24 -14.09 1.13
N PHE A 454 15.19 -13.68 -0.13
CA PHE A 454 13.94 -13.34 -0.80
C PHE A 454 13.33 -14.60 -1.38
N GLY A 455 12.01 -14.71 -1.34
CA GLY A 455 11.31 -15.82 -1.97
C GLY A 455 10.01 -15.39 -2.62
N VAL A 456 9.66 -16.03 -3.74
CA VAL A 456 8.33 -15.94 -4.36
C VAL A 456 7.72 -17.34 -4.47
N HIS A 457 6.41 -17.46 -4.27
CA HIS A 457 5.63 -18.67 -4.50
C HIS A 457 4.37 -18.33 -5.28
N TRP A 458 4.01 -19.19 -6.24
CA TRP A 458 2.81 -19.02 -7.05
C TRP A 458 2.21 -20.36 -7.50
N PHE A 459 1.03 -20.28 -8.10
CA PHE A 459 0.36 -21.40 -8.76
C PHE A 459 0.07 -21.07 -10.21
N ASN A 460 -0.10 -22.12 -11.02
CA ASN A 460 -0.72 -22.01 -12.33
C ASN A 460 -2.15 -21.47 -12.18
N GLU A 461 -2.49 -20.49 -13.01
CA GLU A 461 -3.85 -19.94 -13.08
C GLU A 461 -4.85 -20.98 -13.58
N TYR A 462 -4.43 -21.76 -14.57
CA TYR A 462 -5.20 -22.86 -15.17
C TYR A 462 -4.32 -24.12 -15.24
N GLU A 463 -4.91 -25.30 -15.05
CA GLU A 463 -4.14 -26.56 -15.02
C GLU A 463 -3.35 -26.79 -16.32
N ASP A 464 -3.91 -26.45 -17.47
CA ASP A 464 -3.29 -26.65 -18.80
C ASP A 464 -2.42 -25.47 -19.29
N SER A 465 -2.26 -24.41 -18.49
CA SER A 465 -1.49 -23.22 -18.87
C SER A 465 -0.46 -22.89 -17.79
N PRO A 466 0.83 -23.19 -18.03
CA PRO A 466 1.90 -22.82 -17.10
C PRO A 466 1.93 -21.32 -16.84
N THR A 467 2.01 -20.96 -15.57
CA THR A 467 2.26 -19.61 -15.11
C THR A 467 3.72 -19.51 -14.69
N ASP A 468 4.39 -18.47 -15.16
CA ASP A 468 5.83 -18.28 -15.00
C ASP A 468 6.10 -16.92 -14.35
N ILE A 469 6.62 -16.96 -13.13
CA ILE A 469 6.89 -15.78 -12.31
C ILE A 469 8.33 -15.83 -11.82
N ASP A 470 9.18 -14.99 -12.43
CA ASP A 470 10.59 -14.94 -12.10
C ASP A 470 10.86 -14.04 -10.91
N LEU A 471 11.71 -14.51 -9.99
CA LEU A 471 12.38 -13.68 -9.01
C LEU A 471 13.72 -13.18 -9.55
N SER A 472 13.96 -11.87 -9.51
CA SER A 472 15.23 -11.29 -9.93
C SER A 472 15.71 -10.18 -8.99
N GLY A 473 17.02 -9.96 -8.98
CA GLY A 473 17.69 -8.93 -8.19
C GLY A 473 18.66 -8.11 -9.04
N ILE A 474 18.75 -6.82 -8.78
CA ILE A 474 19.75 -5.94 -9.41
C ILE A 474 20.51 -5.18 -8.31
N PHE A 475 21.82 -5.39 -8.24
CA PHE A 475 22.74 -4.67 -7.39
C PHE A 475 23.15 -3.37 -8.09
N TYR A 476 23.14 -2.26 -7.37
CA TYR A 476 23.62 -0.97 -7.84
C TYR A 476 24.69 -0.43 -6.91
N ASN A 477 25.72 0.18 -7.50
CA ASN A 477 26.65 1.01 -6.74
C ASN A 477 25.95 2.32 -6.33
N LYS A 478 26.60 3.10 -5.46
CA LYS A 478 26.03 4.34 -4.89
C LYS A 478 25.47 5.31 -5.93
N ASP A 479 26.14 5.43 -7.08
CA ASP A 479 25.80 6.40 -8.13
C ASP A 479 24.94 5.77 -9.25
N PHE A 480 24.58 4.49 -9.12
CA PHE A 480 23.92 3.65 -10.11
C PHE A 480 24.59 3.69 -11.50
N SER A 481 25.92 3.86 -11.53
CA SER A 481 26.70 3.82 -12.77
C SER A 481 27.07 2.40 -13.17
N GLN A 482 27.01 1.46 -12.23
CA GLN A 482 27.26 0.05 -12.45
C GLN A 482 26.12 -0.77 -11.86
N SER A 483 25.81 -1.88 -12.51
CA SER A 483 24.85 -2.87 -12.04
C SER A 483 25.40 -4.28 -12.18
N LEU A 484 24.90 -5.16 -11.31
CA LEU A 484 25.08 -6.60 -11.37
C LEU A 484 23.72 -7.24 -11.17
N GLU A 485 23.38 -8.22 -11.99
CA GLU A 485 22.04 -8.82 -12.01
C GLU A 485 22.08 -10.28 -11.53
N ILE A 486 21.00 -10.72 -10.89
CA ILE A 486 20.80 -12.10 -10.47
C ILE A 486 19.37 -12.56 -10.77
N GLY A 487 19.22 -13.79 -11.27
CA GLY A 487 17.97 -14.42 -11.68
C GLY A 487 18.21 -15.48 -12.76
N TRP A 488 17.15 -15.90 -13.46
CA TRP A 488 17.19 -16.95 -14.48
C TRP A 488 18.19 -16.73 -15.61
N TYR A 489 18.46 -15.48 -15.96
CA TYR A 489 19.33 -15.07 -17.08
C TYR A 489 20.80 -14.88 -16.67
N SER A 490 21.17 -15.26 -15.45
CA SER A 490 22.50 -15.03 -14.85
C SER A 490 23.07 -16.30 -14.24
N ASN A 491 24.32 -16.23 -13.77
CA ASN A 491 24.93 -17.32 -13.02
C ASN A 491 24.17 -17.56 -11.69
N TYR A 492 24.03 -18.82 -11.31
CA TYR A 492 23.38 -19.23 -10.06
C TYR A 492 24.08 -18.68 -8.82
N ILE A 493 25.38 -18.44 -8.90
CA ILE A 493 26.21 -17.79 -7.90
C ILE A 493 26.94 -16.67 -8.61
N ASP A 494 26.83 -15.44 -8.09
CA ASP A 494 27.61 -14.32 -8.61
C ASP A 494 29.13 -14.59 -8.49
N GLU A 495 29.96 -13.99 -9.36
CA GLU A 495 31.42 -14.16 -9.36
C GLU A 495 32.05 -13.87 -8.00
N ASN A 496 31.48 -12.93 -7.24
CA ASN A 496 31.95 -12.57 -5.90
C ASN A 496 31.22 -13.34 -4.80
N ALA A 497 30.37 -14.31 -5.12
CA ALA A 497 29.53 -15.08 -4.19
C ALA A 497 28.80 -14.19 -3.17
N ILE A 498 28.32 -13.02 -3.62
CA ILE A 498 27.51 -12.09 -2.82
C ILE A 498 26.03 -12.49 -2.81
N SER A 499 25.60 -13.23 -3.82
CA SER A 499 24.22 -13.65 -3.99
C SER A 499 24.12 -15.01 -4.69
N MET A 500 22.98 -15.65 -4.52
CA MET A 500 22.73 -17.00 -5.04
C MET A 500 21.25 -17.20 -5.36
N PHE A 501 20.97 -17.81 -6.51
CA PHE A 501 19.64 -18.07 -7.02
C PHE A 501 19.30 -19.56 -6.90
N SER A 502 18.06 -19.88 -6.55
CA SER A 502 17.63 -21.27 -6.31
C SER A 502 17.32 -22.08 -7.56
N GLY A 503 17.42 -21.48 -8.74
CA GLY A 503 16.96 -22.04 -10.00
C GLY A 503 15.57 -21.58 -10.36
N ASP A 504 15.30 -21.66 -11.66
CA ASP A 504 14.13 -21.13 -12.34
C ASP A 504 13.07 -22.22 -12.52
N LEU A 505 11.80 -21.90 -12.26
CA LEU A 505 10.68 -22.83 -12.43
C LEU A 505 9.62 -22.23 -13.34
N VAL A 506 9.37 -22.81 -14.51
CA VAL A 506 8.40 -22.26 -15.48
C VAL A 506 6.97 -22.81 -15.36
N ASN A 507 6.74 -23.71 -14.41
CA ASN A 507 5.47 -24.41 -14.23
C ASN A 507 5.16 -24.64 -12.75
N ALA A 508 3.97 -24.25 -12.31
CA ALA A 508 3.57 -24.23 -10.90
C ALA A 508 2.26 -24.99 -10.64
N PRO A 509 2.19 -26.30 -10.93
CA PRO A 509 0.94 -27.07 -10.80
C PRO A 509 0.47 -27.16 -9.34
N LYS A 510 -0.85 -27.09 -9.14
CA LYS A 510 -1.46 -27.40 -7.84
C LYS A 510 -1.30 -28.89 -7.52
N PRO A 511 -1.22 -29.29 -6.22
CA PRO A 511 -1.37 -28.46 -5.02
C PRO A 511 -0.08 -27.80 -4.53
N HIS A 512 1.08 -28.10 -5.12
CA HIS A 512 2.38 -27.69 -4.60
C HIS A 512 2.79 -26.27 -5.03
N GLY A 513 2.47 -25.89 -6.27
CA GLY A 513 2.92 -24.63 -6.87
C GLY A 513 4.42 -24.66 -7.22
N ALA A 514 5.01 -23.48 -7.39
CA ALA A 514 6.45 -23.29 -7.60
C ALA A 514 6.98 -22.24 -6.61
N ALA A 515 8.26 -22.34 -6.26
CA ALA A 515 8.93 -21.36 -5.43
C ALA A 515 10.35 -21.05 -5.94
N GLU A 516 10.74 -19.79 -5.86
CA GLU A 516 12.11 -19.35 -6.15
C GLU A 516 12.66 -18.54 -4.98
N PHE A 517 13.97 -18.60 -4.80
CA PHE A 517 14.70 -17.86 -3.77
C PHE A 517 15.94 -17.17 -4.31
N ILE A 518 16.22 -16.00 -3.74
CA ILE A 518 17.50 -15.30 -3.90
C ILE A 518 18.08 -15.02 -2.51
N ASP A 519 19.26 -15.55 -2.23
CA ASP A 519 20.05 -15.19 -1.06
C ASP A 519 20.96 -14.00 -1.37
N VAL A 520 21.05 -13.04 -0.45
CA VAL A 520 21.89 -11.85 -0.55
C VAL A 520 22.72 -11.68 0.73
N LYS A 521 24.05 -11.59 0.59
CA LYS A 521 24.99 -11.27 1.66
C LYS A 521 25.18 -9.77 1.79
N LEU A 522 24.60 -9.19 2.83
CA LEU A 522 24.58 -7.73 3.00
C LEU A 522 25.98 -7.15 3.21
N ASN A 523 26.76 -7.73 4.13
CA ASN A 523 28.10 -7.23 4.45
C ASN A 523 29.04 -7.35 3.24
N LYS A 524 29.00 -8.48 2.53
CA LYS A 524 29.84 -8.71 1.35
C LYS A 524 29.45 -7.80 0.20
N ALA A 525 28.14 -7.62 -0.06
CA ALA A 525 27.66 -6.67 -1.05
C ALA A 525 28.15 -5.25 -0.74
N CYS A 526 28.05 -4.81 0.52
CA CYS A 526 28.54 -3.50 0.96
C CYS A 526 30.07 -3.36 0.74
N GLN A 527 30.86 -4.36 1.11
CA GLN A 527 32.32 -4.40 0.90
C GLN A 527 32.69 -4.34 -0.59
N SER A 528 31.92 -5.00 -1.45
CA SER A 528 32.06 -4.97 -2.91
C SER A 528 31.49 -3.70 -3.57
N LYS A 529 31.18 -2.66 -2.79
CA LYS A 529 30.64 -1.36 -3.24
C LYS A 529 29.23 -1.41 -3.84
N TRP A 530 28.50 -2.51 -3.67
CA TRP A 530 27.08 -2.60 -3.99
C TRP A 530 26.27 -2.01 -2.84
N THR A 531 25.80 -0.78 -3.01
CA THR A 531 25.10 0.00 -1.98
C THR A 531 23.61 -0.36 -1.92
N TYR A 532 23.03 -0.65 -3.08
CA TYR A 532 21.61 -0.93 -3.22
C TYR A 532 21.37 -2.28 -3.88
N VAL A 533 20.35 -3.01 -3.42
CA VAL A 533 19.88 -4.25 -4.08
C VAL A 533 18.38 -4.11 -4.33
N ALA A 534 17.96 -4.10 -5.58
CA ALA A 534 16.56 -3.97 -5.98
C ALA A 534 15.99 -5.36 -6.30
N ILE A 535 14.86 -5.73 -5.70
CA ILE A 535 14.23 -7.03 -5.92
C ILE A 535 12.96 -6.88 -6.77
N PHE A 536 12.88 -7.67 -7.83
CA PHE A 536 11.81 -7.63 -8.81
C PHE A 536 11.08 -8.96 -8.91
N LEU A 537 9.80 -8.88 -9.24
CA LEU A 537 9.01 -9.98 -9.76
C LEU A 537 8.63 -9.69 -11.21
N ASN A 538 8.78 -10.69 -12.07
CA ASN A 538 8.41 -10.61 -13.48
C ASN A 538 7.36 -11.67 -13.77
N LEU A 539 6.24 -11.28 -14.38
CA LEU A 539 5.23 -12.21 -14.87
C LEU A 539 5.50 -12.46 -16.36
N TYR A 540 6.23 -13.54 -16.65
CA TYR A 540 6.64 -13.90 -18.01
C TYR A 540 5.49 -14.60 -18.76
N SER A 541 4.83 -15.56 -18.11
CA SER A 541 3.64 -16.26 -18.60
C SER A 541 2.52 -16.21 -17.56
N GLY A 542 1.28 -15.97 -18.01
CA GLY A 542 0.11 -15.82 -17.16
C GLY A 542 -0.62 -14.48 -17.37
N ASN A 543 -1.82 -14.39 -16.82
CA ASN A 543 -2.63 -13.19 -16.88
C ASN A 543 -2.19 -12.18 -15.82
N SER A 544 -2.12 -12.56 -14.54
CA SER A 544 -1.85 -11.64 -13.44
C SER A 544 -1.18 -12.28 -12.21
N PHE A 545 -0.54 -11.46 -11.37
CA PHE A 545 -0.01 -11.89 -10.07
C PHE A 545 -1.13 -12.30 -9.10
N GLU A 546 -2.30 -11.69 -9.22
CA GLU A 546 -3.42 -11.96 -8.32
C GLU A 546 -4.06 -13.33 -8.58
N THR A 547 -4.35 -13.65 -9.84
CA THR A 547 -4.99 -14.93 -10.24
C THR A 547 -4.07 -16.13 -10.05
N SER A 548 -2.75 -15.93 -10.10
CA SER A 548 -1.74 -16.93 -9.76
C SER A 548 -1.49 -17.05 -8.24
N HIS A 549 -2.17 -16.23 -7.43
CA HIS A 549 -2.02 -16.14 -5.97
C HIS A 549 -0.57 -15.92 -5.51
N ALA A 550 0.21 -15.15 -6.28
CA ALA A 550 1.63 -14.93 -6.00
C ALA A 550 1.83 -14.32 -4.61
N VAL A 551 2.74 -14.91 -3.83
CA VAL A 551 3.20 -14.40 -2.52
C VAL A 551 4.69 -14.21 -2.56
N MET A 552 5.15 -13.05 -2.11
CA MET A 552 6.56 -12.77 -1.93
C MET A 552 6.89 -12.56 -0.46
N ASN A 553 8.05 -13.05 -0.04
CA ASN A 553 8.58 -12.84 1.28
C ASN A 553 10.05 -12.41 1.29
N ALA A 554 10.48 -11.91 2.44
CA ALA A 554 11.88 -11.76 2.79
C ALA A 554 12.11 -12.34 4.18
N GLN A 555 13.14 -13.17 4.32
CA GLN A 555 13.52 -13.83 5.57
C GLN A 555 14.89 -13.34 6.02
N ARG A 556 15.02 -13.05 7.32
CA ARG A 556 16.31 -12.80 7.96
C ARG A 556 16.97 -14.14 8.25
N ILE A 557 18.16 -14.36 7.71
CA ILE A 557 18.92 -15.57 7.99
C ILE A 557 20.07 -15.20 8.90
N GLU A 558 19.98 -15.65 10.14
CA GLU A 558 20.97 -15.42 11.18
C GLU A 558 21.93 -16.62 11.27
N GLY A 559 23.23 -16.32 11.31
CA GLY A 559 24.27 -17.30 11.54
C GLY A 559 24.32 -17.72 13.00
N LEU A 560 24.72 -18.97 13.26
CA LEU A 560 25.09 -19.37 14.61
C LEU A 560 26.48 -18.81 14.94
N CYS A 561 26.71 -18.47 16.20
CA CYS A 561 27.96 -17.88 16.66
C CYS A 561 29.18 -18.71 16.20
N GLY A 562 30.12 -18.10 15.47
CA GLY A 562 31.33 -18.74 14.96
C GLY A 562 31.23 -19.40 13.58
N GLN A 563 30.08 -19.34 12.90
CA GLN A 563 29.97 -19.75 11.50
C GLN A 563 30.29 -18.58 10.56
N GLU A 564 31.30 -18.73 9.70
CA GLU A 564 31.68 -17.72 8.70
C GLU A 564 31.30 -18.13 7.26
N ASN A 565 31.10 -19.43 7.02
CA ASN A 565 30.82 -19.95 5.68
C ASN A 565 29.34 -19.85 5.30
N MET A 566 29.09 -19.40 4.08
CA MET A 566 27.75 -19.20 3.47
C MET A 566 26.83 -20.40 3.63
N LYS A 567 27.38 -21.58 3.42
CA LYS A 567 26.64 -22.84 3.46
C LYS A 567 26.09 -23.10 4.86
N ASP A 568 26.87 -22.84 5.90
CA ASP A 568 26.49 -23.19 7.27
C ASP A 568 25.41 -22.25 7.81
N ILE A 569 25.53 -20.95 7.50
CA ILE A 569 24.54 -19.93 7.89
C ILE A 569 23.22 -20.14 7.14
N ALA A 570 23.28 -20.36 5.82
CA ALA A 570 22.08 -20.44 4.98
C ALA A 570 21.36 -21.81 5.02
N MET A 571 21.99 -22.81 5.64
CA MET A 571 21.41 -24.12 5.97
C MET A 571 20.84 -24.19 7.39
N ASN A 572 20.90 -23.09 8.16
CA ASN A 572 20.16 -22.99 9.41
C ASN A 572 18.66 -23.00 9.12
N GLY A 573 17.88 -23.93 9.66
CA GLY A 573 16.44 -24.05 9.43
C GLY A 573 16.05 -24.47 8.00
N LYS A 574 14.75 -24.43 7.70
CA LYS A 574 14.20 -24.76 6.38
C LYS A 574 14.51 -23.66 5.35
N ALA A 575 14.32 -23.97 4.07
CA ALA A 575 14.45 -22.99 2.98
C ALA A 575 13.49 -21.79 3.18
N PHE A 576 12.26 -22.11 3.59
CA PHE A 576 11.25 -21.18 4.06
C PHE A 576 10.89 -21.48 5.51
N GLU A 577 11.06 -20.49 6.38
CA GLU A 577 10.83 -20.55 7.81
C GLU A 577 9.98 -19.34 8.24
N PRO A 578 8.67 -19.52 8.47
CA PRO A 578 7.74 -18.41 8.76
C PRO A 578 8.19 -17.53 9.93
N ALA A 579 8.82 -18.11 10.95
CA ALA A 579 9.31 -17.37 12.11
C ALA A 579 10.45 -16.38 11.80
N ARG A 580 11.05 -16.42 10.59
CA ARG A 580 12.12 -15.51 10.15
C ARG A 580 11.63 -14.36 9.27
N LEU A 581 10.33 -14.30 9.01
CA LEU A 581 9.76 -13.37 8.06
C LEU A 581 9.92 -11.93 8.53
N LEU A 582 10.73 -11.17 7.79
CA LEU A 582 10.70 -9.72 7.84
C LEU A 582 9.32 -9.23 7.38
N PHE A 583 8.92 -9.68 6.20
CA PHE A 583 7.59 -9.48 5.65
C PHE A 583 7.17 -10.66 4.76
N SER A 584 5.86 -10.81 4.59
CA SER A 584 5.23 -11.65 3.58
C SER A 584 4.06 -10.87 2.99
N THR A 585 3.95 -10.83 1.67
CA THR A 585 2.95 -10.03 0.96
C THR A 585 2.33 -10.82 -0.18
N GLN A 586 1.02 -10.75 -0.29
CA GLN A 586 0.30 -11.28 -1.44
C GLN A 586 0.21 -10.20 -2.51
N ILE A 587 0.62 -10.53 -3.73
CA ILE A 587 0.71 -9.56 -4.82
C ILE A 587 -0.63 -9.50 -5.55
N LYS A 588 -1.50 -8.60 -5.09
CA LYS A 588 -2.80 -8.31 -5.71
C LYS A 588 -2.67 -7.22 -6.78
N LYS A 589 -2.10 -7.59 -7.93
CA LYS A 589 -1.90 -6.68 -9.05
C LYS A 589 -2.60 -7.22 -10.30
N ASP A 590 -3.34 -6.33 -10.96
CA ASP A 590 -4.11 -6.61 -12.18
C ASP A 590 -3.24 -7.07 -13.35
N SER A 591 -3.89 -7.61 -14.38
CA SER A 591 -3.27 -8.28 -15.53
C SER A 591 -2.33 -7.42 -16.39
N ASP A 592 -2.46 -6.09 -16.33
CA ASP A 592 -1.61 -5.17 -17.08
C ASP A 592 -0.19 -5.01 -16.49
N ILE A 593 0.03 -5.49 -15.27
CA ILE A 593 1.32 -5.38 -14.57
C ILE A 593 2.13 -6.64 -14.82
N LYS A 594 3.20 -6.52 -15.62
CA LYS A 594 4.12 -7.62 -15.94
C LYS A 594 5.44 -7.60 -15.19
N GLN A 595 5.79 -6.49 -14.55
CA GLN A 595 6.98 -6.40 -13.71
C GLN A 595 6.66 -5.53 -12.49
N MET A 596 7.22 -5.86 -11.34
CA MET A 596 7.05 -5.11 -10.09
C MET A 596 8.39 -5.00 -9.37
N LEU A 597 8.74 -3.78 -8.92
CA LEU A 597 9.82 -3.55 -7.98
C LEU A 597 9.25 -3.64 -6.56
N VAL A 598 9.60 -4.68 -5.82
CA VAL A 598 8.96 -4.97 -4.53
C VAL A 598 9.62 -4.21 -3.41
N CYS A 599 10.94 -4.29 -3.32
CA CYS A 599 11.71 -3.58 -2.30
C CYS A 599 13.12 -3.28 -2.78
N LEU A 600 13.77 -2.37 -2.07
CA LEU A 600 15.18 -2.04 -2.22
C LEU A 600 15.88 -2.26 -0.89
N ILE A 601 17.09 -2.79 -0.92
CA ILE A 601 17.91 -3.01 0.26
C ILE A 601 19.04 -1.99 0.24
N ASP A 602 19.20 -1.25 1.33
CA ASP A 602 20.35 -0.40 1.58
C ASP A 602 21.37 -1.22 2.39
N THR A 603 22.42 -1.70 1.72
CA THR A 603 23.41 -2.60 2.34
C THR A 603 24.30 -1.87 3.34
N LYS A 604 24.43 -0.54 3.19
CA LYS A 604 25.26 0.29 4.08
C LYS A 604 24.57 0.51 5.43
N TYR A 605 23.28 0.83 5.40
CA TYR A 605 22.51 1.06 6.63
C TYR A 605 21.80 -0.20 7.15
N LYS A 606 21.89 -1.32 6.43
CA LYS A 606 21.14 -2.57 6.69
C LYS A 606 19.64 -2.28 6.84
N GLU A 607 19.04 -1.74 5.80
CA GLU A 607 17.61 -1.39 5.76
C GLU A 607 16.91 -1.98 4.55
N VAL A 608 15.65 -2.35 4.71
CA VAL A 608 14.74 -2.63 3.59
C VAL A 608 13.84 -1.43 3.38
N ILE A 609 13.96 -0.82 2.21
CA ILE A 609 13.12 0.26 1.74
C ILE A 609 11.94 -0.35 0.99
N TRP A 610 10.74 -0.17 1.55
CA TRP A 610 9.50 -0.68 0.98
C TRP A 610 9.06 0.12 -0.24
N ILE A 611 8.88 -0.55 -1.39
CA ILE A 611 8.58 0.10 -2.68
C ILE A 611 7.23 -0.38 -3.25
N ASP A 612 7.00 -1.69 -3.44
CA ASP A 612 5.71 -2.22 -3.94
C ASP A 612 5.17 -1.45 -5.17
N MET A 613 6.04 -1.26 -6.16
CA MET A 613 5.80 -0.39 -7.31
C MET A 613 5.60 -1.22 -8.58
N PRO A 614 4.41 -1.16 -9.20
CA PRO A 614 4.19 -1.81 -10.48
C PRO A 614 4.94 -1.05 -11.59
N LYS A 615 5.69 -1.77 -12.41
CA LYS A 615 6.35 -1.21 -13.59
C LYS A 615 5.51 -1.54 -14.82
N VAL A 616 4.83 -0.52 -15.37
CA VAL A 616 3.97 -0.66 -16.55
C VAL A 616 4.86 -0.62 -17.81
N LYS A 617 5.31 -1.80 -18.26
CA LYS A 617 5.97 -2.11 -19.55
C LYS A 617 7.25 -1.33 -19.91
N SER A 618 8.39 -2.00 -19.75
CA SER A 618 9.48 -2.23 -20.73
C SER A 618 10.71 -2.70 -19.96
N LEU A 619 11.10 -3.96 -20.16
CA LEU A 619 12.37 -4.53 -19.71
C LEU A 619 13.53 -4.16 -20.65
N TYR A 620 13.23 -3.65 -21.86
CA TYR A 620 14.24 -3.30 -22.86
C TYR A 620 13.70 -2.19 -23.78
N SER A 621 14.00 -0.93 -23.47
CA SER A 621 13.95 0.13 -24.48
C SER A 621 15.10 1.10 -24.26
N SER A 622 16.25 0.74 -24.81
CA SER A 622 17.38 1.63 -25.11
C SER A 622 17.08 2.54 -26.32
N SER A 623 15.84 3.03 -26.44
CA SER A 623 15.44 3.88 -27.57
C SER A 623 14.19 4.71 -27.27
N SER A 624 14.39 5.84 -26.61
CA SER A 624 13.71 7.14 -26.79
C SER A 624 13.85 7.93 -25.49
N THR A 625 14.30 9.17 -25.63
CA THR A 625 14.72 10.11 -24.59
C THR A 625 13.62 10.57 -23.61
N GLU A 626 12.49 9.87 -23.48
CA GLU A 626 11.32 10.30 -22.70
C GLU A 626 10.90 9.37 -21.55
N VAL A 627 11.43 8.15 -21.46
CA VAL A 627 11.06 7.18 -20.40
C VAL A 627 12.23 6.97 -19.45
N ALA A 628 12.04 7.33 -18.18
CA ALA A 628 13.04 7.16 -17.13
C ALA A 628 13.45 5.70 -16.96
N THR A 629 14.75 5.43 -16.78
CA THR A 629 15.23 4.08 -16.49
C THR A 629 14.82 3.64 -15.09
N THR A 630 14.90 2.34 -14.79
CA THR A 630 14.65 1.84 -13.43
C THR A 630 15.60 2.47 -12.40
N ALA A 631 16.87 2.69 -12.78
CA ALA A 631 17.83 3.38 -11.93
C ALA A 631 17.41 4.84 -11.65
N ASP A 632 16.92 5.58 -12.65
CA ASP A 632 16.45 6.97 -12.47
C ASP A 632 15.24 7.03 -11.53
N VAL A 633 14.31 6.09 -11.68
CA VAL A 633 13.13 5.97 -10.79
C VAL A 633 13.58 5.64 -9.37
N ILE A 634 14.54 4.73 -9.18
CA ILE A 634 15.05 4.42 -7.83
C ILE A 634 15.79 5.62 -7.23
N LYS A 635 16.66 6.30 -8.00
CA LYS A 635 17.38 7.51 -7.56
C LYS A 635 16.42 8.60 -7.08
N ALA A 636 15.48 8.99 -7.94
CA ALA A 636 14.52 10.03 -7.65
C ALA A 636 13.59 9.65 -6.48
N PHE A 637 13.41 8.34 -6.23
CA PHE A 637 12.67 7.85 -5.09
C PHE A 637 13.47 7.94 -3.78
N ILE A 638 14.73 7.50 -3.76
CA ILE A 638 15.59 7.58 -2.58
C ILE A 638 15.85 9.03 -2.17
N SER A 639 15.99 9.93 -3.16
CA SER A 639 16.21 11.36 -2.93
C SER A 639 14.95 12.12 -2.50
N ARG A 640 13.78 11.48 -2.52
CA ARG A 640 12.52 12.11 -2.18
C ARG A 640 12.38 12.24 -0.66
N SER A 641 12.29 13.47 -0.19
CA SER A 641 11.87 13.78 1.17
C SER A 641 10.33 13.85 1.25
N GLN A 642 9.76 13.27 2.30
CA GLN A 642 8.33 13.29 2.60
C GLN A 642 8.14 13.50 4.11
N PRO A 643 7.03 14.12 4.53
CA PRO A 643 6.68 14.14 5.95
C PRO A 643 6.59 12.73 6.49
N SER A 644 7.11 12.54 7.69
CA SER A 644 7.20 11.26 8.38
C SER A 644 6.19 11.18 9.53
N LEU A 645 6.00 9.98 10.10
CA LEU A 645 5.22 9.82 11.32
C LEU A 645 5.84 10.60 12.49
N PHE A 646 7.17 10.75 12.53
CA PHE A 646 7.84 11.58 13.52
C PHE A 646 7.41 13.05 13.42
N ASP A 647 7.30 13.58 12.20
CA ASP A 647 6.83 14.95 11.99
C ASP A 647 5.39 15.13 12.46
N LEU A 648 4.50 14.16 12.17
CA LEU A 648 3.12 14.18 12.67
C LEU A 648 3.05 14.18 14.19
N TYR A 649 3.74 13.25 14.84
CA TYR A 649 3.70 13.11 16.29
C TYR A 649 4.36 14.27 17.03
N SER A 650 5.23 15.04 16.36
CA SER A 650 5.80 16.27 16.94
C SER A 650 4.74 17.34 17.24
N PHE A 651 3.54 17.24 16.66
CA PHE A 651 2.42 18.14 16.93
C PHE A 651 1.53 17.69 18.10
N PHE A 652 1.79 16.53 18.71
CA PHE A 652 0.97 15.95 19.77
C PHE A 652 1.55 16.30 21.14
N GLU A 653 0.71 16.37 22.17
CA GLU A 653 1.16 16.60 23.54
C GLU A 653 1.81 15.32 24.11
N TYR A 654 3.00 15.45 24.70
CA TYR A 654 3.66 14.30 25.34
C TYR A 654 2.97 13.91 26.64
N ASP A 655 2.59 12.64 26.77
CA ASP A 655 2.06 12.05 28.01
C ASP A 655 2.90 10.82 28.41
N PRO A 656 3.66 10.88 29.52
CA PRO A 656 4.51 9.78 29.98
C PRO A 656 3.74 8.53 30.43
N LYS A 657 2.41 8.61 30.58
CA LYS A 657 1.57 7.45 30.91
C LYS A 657 1.21 6.61 29.68
N LEU A 658 1.39 7.15 28.48
CA LEU A 658 1.12 6.44 27.24
C LEU A 658 2.35 5.63 26.82
N PRO A 659 2.16 4.47 26.17
CA PRO A 659 3.27 3.65 25.72
C PRO A 659 4.04 4.35 24.60
N ASP A 660 5.35 4.12 24.59
CA ASP A 660 6.27 4.66 23.60
C ASP A 660 5.96 4.15 22.18
N VAL A 661 6.24 5.00 21.19
CA VAL A 661 6.08 4.71 19.77
C VAL A 661 7.45 4.41 19.17
N SER A 662 7.72 3.12 18.94
CA SER A 662 8.96 2.61 18.36
C SER A 662 8.67 1.38 17.50
N TRP A 663 9.62 0.97 16.63
CA TRP A 663 9.49 -0.26 15.83
C TRP A 663 9.22 -1.52 16.67
N ALA A 664 9.64 -1.54 17.95
CA ALA A 664 9.54 -2.68 18.84
C ALA A 664 8.23 -2.75 19.64
N ASN A 665 7.71 -1.60 20.13
CA ASN A 665 6.57 -1.57 21.06
C ASN A 665 5.22 -1.28 20.38
N ARG A 666 5.25 -0.59 19.24
CA ARG A 666 4.13 -0.46 18.33
C ARG A 666 4.71 -0.74 16.97
N SER A 667 4.48 -1.95 16.50
CA SER A 667 4.64 -2.24 15.09
C SER A 667 4.14 -1.02 14.29
N PRO A 668 4.94 -0.42 13.39
CA PRO A 668 4.50 0.74 12.60
C PRO A 668 3.32 0.40 11.68
N TYR A 669 2.84 -0.85 11.72
CA TYR A 669 1.59 -1.30 11.15
C TYR A 669 0.35 -0.85 11.96
N ASP A 670 0.47 -0.34 13.21
CA ASP A 670 -0.66 0.33 13.91
C ASP A 670 -0.89 1.76 13.37
N LEU A 671 -1.15 1.82 12.07
CA LEU A 671 -1.57 3.03 11.37
C LEU A 671 -3.06 3.31 11.63
N SER A 672 -3.80 2.47 12.35
CA SER A 672 -5.23 2.66 12.56
C SER A 672 -5.51 4.01 13.24
N GLY A 673 -4.74 4.35 14.27
CA GLY A 673 -4.79 5.68 14.90
C GLY A 673 -4.38 6.79 13.94
N VAL A 674 -3.32 6.57 13.14
CA VAL A 674 -2.81 7.54 12.16
C VAL A 674 -3.84 7.85 11.06
N MET A 675 -4.56 6.84 10.59
CA MET A 675 -5.57 6.96 9.54
C MET A 675 -6.79 7.74 10.03
N GLY A 676 -7.13 7.66 11.31
CA GLY A 676 -8.14 8.54 11.92
C GLY A 676 -7.70 10.00 12.01
N PHE A 677 -6.39 10.28 12.09
CA PHE A 677 -5.83 11.64 12.11
C PHE A 677 -5.67 12.29 10.74
N LEU A 678 -5.54 11.49 9.67
CA LEU A 678 -5.36 11.94 8.28
C LEU A 678 -6.68 12.07 7.54
#